data_AF-W8CBH5-F1
#
_entry.id   AF-W8CBH5-F1
#
_cell.length_a   1.000
_cell.length_b   1.000
_cell.length_c   1.000
_cell.angle_alpha   90.00
_cell.angle_beta   90.00
_cell.angle_gamma   90.00
#
_symmetry.space_group_name_H-M   'P 1'
#
loop_
_entity.id
_entity.type
_entity.pdbx_description
1 polymer ?
#
loop_
_entity_poly.entity_id
_entity_poly.type
_entity_poly.pdbx_seq_one_letter_code
_entity_poly.pdbx_strand_id
1 'polypeptide(L)'
;MQFNVGEFKFGQISPHTKLTEALNRLYTCMERINGVEGILNLCRFNSNPEFVDLVVNMGNRGVFDTICNLIYRNDEKFRLVNGLILSDNCITTLAPLTVFAGVEFAFLDLRRNKLVSSSRLCRDLSNVKADEILLAGNPVTTASNYPDCLRPILKNFKQIDGIPAENLSKDYTPLDYEDDGNCEGFRVDITNKETMHKFQNSSDWHSIMIPDPEHEFSKDEIFDYFFITVSATLSDIYPCYYKFAGGEHQFLLRQCFDQLKFLVDVCKMEMKVPRLSTHFDNHSALSEIQIDKTLRYYLVMNIRPFKHGQLEPIDCIDKALTRRFNGINRQLNLDKFQNIEGLENIVINLSSPKILSRVLMQASRKFLTSCVELRLAHNKITNANMSKVLSLMSNLKAIDLGNNWILDLEDIKDLSLLGLKTLRLDGNPLCSKYTFAGEYIKAVRRHFPELTKLDNIEIKNKGSLNYQKNFLCDVRGYEFVDEFVPHYFKVFDSQERQSLKELYHPNAIFTTSFNYRIAQMTTQNFKRISKYCENSRNILKISDLSRAHTSVHLGTNQIMQVLFELPSMLHDTLTFNTDTTIYNENMIMITVSGVFYDLAPSMMDNDILMGFTRTFVIIPVEKRMGILNRAVKYQIVNEQLSIFNPTLHQTRTAFKCSKKEYQDNDSEVTVSDQEALIVMFQEITNLKSVWCTRFLEDAKWDFKKSLLLFLTFCDKKLIPETAFI
;
A
#
# COMPACT_ATOMS: atom_id res chain seq x y z
N MET A 1 60.18 32.13 4.83
CA MET A 1 59.40 31.56 5.95
C MET A 1 60.27 31.55 7.18
N GLN A 2 59.75 31.99 8.32
CA GLN A 2 60.39 31.77 9.62
C GLN A 2 59.77 30.52 10.22
N PHE A 3 60.60 29.53 10.56
CA PHE A 3 60.18 28.32 11.29
C PHE A 3 60.46 28.53 12.78
N ASN A 4 59.71 27.85 13.66
CA ASN A 4 59.85 27.93 15.13
C ASN A 4 59.61 29.33 15.74
N VAL A 5 58.64 30.07 15.20
CA VAL A 5 58.26 31.42 15.68
C VAL A 5 57.51 31.45 17.03
N GLY A 6 57.19 30.30 17.61
CA GLY A 6 56.59 30.22 18.94
C GLY A 6 56.64 28.81 19.53
N GLU A 7 56.79 28.71 20.85
CA GLU A 7 56.68 27.45 21.58
C GLU A 7 55.22 26.97 21.67
N PHE A 8 55.02 25.66 21.51
CA PHE A 8 53.71 25.06 21.69
C PHE A 8 53.27 25.19 23.16
N LYS A 9 52.06 25.69 23.39
CA LYS A 9 51.43 25.75 24.71
C LYS A 9 50.13 24.95 24.70
N PHE A 10 49.90 24.21 25.79
CA PHE A 10 48.65 23.47 25.99
C PHE A 10 47.45 24.42 25.90
N GLY A 11 46.42 24.04 25.13
CA GLY A 11 45.24 24.86 24.85
C GLY A 11 45.33 25.72 23.57
N GLN A 12 46.44 25.68 22.83
CA GLN A 12 46.52 26.30 21.50
C GLN A 12 45.62 25.57 20.47
N ILE A 13 45.17 26.32 19.47
CA ILE A 13 44.29 25.83 18.41
C ILE A 13 44.95 24.66 17.67
N SER A 14 44.23 23.54 17.62
CA SER A 14 44.59 22.38 16.80
C SER A 14 43.60 22.28 15.64
N PRO A 15 44.06 22.47 14.38
CA PRO A 15 43.20 22.32 13.22
C PRO A 15 42.48 20.97 13.18
N HIS A 16 43.18 19.88 13.52
CA HIS A 16 42.61 18.54 13.54
C HIS A 16 41.51 18.40 14.61
N THR A 17 41.74 18.95 15.81
CA THR A 17 40.73 18.93 16.88
C THR A 17 39.49 19.71 16.47
N LYS A 18 39.66 20.91 15.88
CA LYS A 18 38.54 21.74 15.40
C LYS A 18 37.75 21.09 14.28
N LEU A 19 38.42 20.46 13.31
CA LEU A 19 37.75 19.66 12.27
C LEU A 19 36.94 18.51 12.88
N THR A 20 37.50 17.83 13.89
CA THR A 20 36.82 16.71 14.57
C THR A 20 35.60 17.18 15.37
N GLU A 21 35.70 18.31 16.06
CA GLU A 21 34.58 18.95 16.79
C GLU A 21 33.45 19.33 15.82
N ALA A 22 33.77 19.98 14.70
CA ALA A 22 32.80 20.34 13.67
C ALA A 22 32.08 19.11 13.09
N LEU A 23 32.83 18.07 12.71
CA LEU A 23 32.26 16.82 12.19
C LEU A 23 31.39 16.13 13.23
N ASN A 24 31.80 16.08 14.51
CA ASN A 24 31.03 15.47 15.58
C ASN A 24 29.65 16.12 15.77
N ARG A 25 29.54 17.44 15.58
CA ARG A 25 28.24 18.15 15.56
C ARG A 25 27.41 17.83 14.34
N LEU A 26 28.03 17.72 13.16
CA LEU A 26 27.30 17.36 11.94
C LEU A 26 26.73 15.95 12.02
N TYR A 27 27.45 15.00 12.63
CA TYR A 27 26.92 13.66 12.89
C TYR A 27 25.67 13.66 13.79
N THR A 28 25.54 14.60 14.73
CA THR A 28 24.34 14.68 15.58
C THR A 28 23.16 15.36 14.88
N CYS A 29 23.40 16.02 13.74
CA CYS A 29 22.41 16.79 12.99
C CYS A 29 22.31 16.30 11.53
N MET A 30 22.48 15.00 11.28
CA MET A 30 22.37 14.44 9.94
C MET A 30 20.96 14.61 9.37
N GLU A 31 20.89 14.93 8.09
CA GLU A 31 19.64 15.32 7.42
C GLU A 31 18.92 14.10 6.83
N ARG A 32 17.64 14.32 6.49
CA ARG A 32 16.81 13.39 5.73
C ARG A 32 16.45 14.01 4.39
N ILE A 33 16.87 13.39 3.29
CA ILE A 33 16.65 13.88 1.92
C ILE A 33 16.02 12.77 1.08
N ASN A 34 14.93 13.07 0.38
CA ASN A 34 14.23 12.12 -0.50
C ASN A 34 13.90 10.76 0.18
N GLY A 35 13.60 10.79 1.49
CA GLY A 35 13.31 9.60 2.28
C GLY A 35 14.53 8.85 2.84
N VAL A 36 15.74 9.24 2.44
CA VAL A 36 17.02 8.70 2.93
C VAL A 36 17.45 9.46 4.19
N GLU A 37 17.61 8.75 5.31
CA GLU A 37 18.15 9.30 6.56
C GLU A 37 19.66 9.13 6.63
N GLY A 38 20.35 9.92 7.47
CA GLY A 38 21.79 9.79 7.67
C GLY A 38 22.63 10.53 6.61
N ILE A 39 22.15 11.69 6.14
CA ILE A 39 22.91 12.54 5.22
C ILE A 39 23.83 13.47 6.01
N LEU A 40 25.14 13.32 5.83
CA LEU A 40 26.13 14.20 6.44
C LEU A 40 26.32 15.45 5.58
N ASN A 41 25.84 16.59 6.09
CA ASN A 41 25.89 17.85 5.36
C ASN A 41 27.18 18.64 5.63
N LEU A 42 28.06 18.72 4.63
CA LEU A 42 29.27 19.56 4.64
C LEU A 42 29.17 20.71 3.63
N CYS A 43 27.97 21.11 3.19
CA CYS A 43 27.80 22.28 2.32
C CYS A 43 28.42 23.53 2.97
N ARG A 44 29.21 24.28 2.20
CA ARG A 44 29.93 25.49 2.68
C ARG A 44 30.65 25.26 4.01
N PHE A 45 31.38 24.13 4.12
CA PHE A 45 31.96 23.68 5.38
C PHE A 45 32.86 24.73 6.04
N ASN A 46 33.52 25.57 5.23
CA ASN A 46 34.35 26.68 5.70
C ASN A 46 33.62 27.72 6.58
N SER A 47 32.29 27.76 6.51
CA SER A 47 31.43 28.70 7.25
C SER A 47 30.97 28.15 8.60
N ASN A 48 31.48 26.98 9.01
CA ASN A 48 31.11 26.36 10.28
C ASN A 48 31.51 27.27 11.47
N PRO A 49 30.64 27.46 12.47
CA PRO A 49 30.95 28.28 13.66
C PRO A 49 32.18 27.82 14.44
N GLU A 50 32.65 26.58 14.30
CA GLU A 50 33.88 26.11 14.94
C GLU A 50 35.17 26.65 14.31
N PHE A 51 35.08 27.33 13.17
CA PHE A 51 36.21 27.76 12.36
C PHE A 51 36.55 29.26 12.49
N VAL A 52 36.12 29.93 13.58
CA VAL A 52 36.39 31.36 13.82
C VAL A 52 37.88 31.70 13.70
N ASP A 53 38.75 30.86 14.26
CA ASP A 53 40.21 31.04 14.24
C ASP A 53 40.93 30.12 13.25
N LEU A 54 40.18 29.40 12.39
CA LEU A 54 40.72 28.39 11.47
C LEU A 54 40.18 28.58 10.05
N VAL A 55 41.06 28.80 9.07
CA VAL A 55 40.63 28.82 7.67
C VAL A 55 40.61 27.40 7.12
N VAL A 56 39.41 26.87 6.86
CA VAL A 56 39.22 25.57 6.21
C VAL A 56 38.85 25.78 4.74
N ASN A 57 39.62 25.19 3.82
CA ASN A 57 39.35 25.27 2.38
C ASN A 57 39.48 23.89 1.74
N MET A 58 38.35 23.27 1.40
CA MET A 58 38.28 21.97 0.75
C MET A 58 38.70 21.99 -0.73
N GLY A 59 38.90 23.17 -1.32
CA GLY A 59 39.62 23.31 -2.60
C GLY A 59 41.10 22.90 -2.50
N ASN A 60 41.68 22.93 -1.29
CA ASN A 60 42.99 22.35 -1.03
C ASN A 60 42.86 20.83 -0.84
N ARG A 61 43.51 20.06 -1.72
CA ARG A 61 43.47 18.59 -1.69
C ARG A 61 43.83 17.99 -0.33
N GLY A 62 44.86 18.50 0.35
CA GLY A 62 45.33 17.95 1.62
C GLY A 62 44.34 18.18 2.77
N VAL A 63 43.66 19.33 2.77
CA VAL A 63 42.59 19.62 3.73
C VAL A 63 41.39 18.71 3.48
N PHE A 64 40.97 18.58 2.22
CA PHE A 64 39.85 17.69 1.86
C PHE A 64 40.17 16.22 2.19
N ASP A 65 41.39 15.76 1.92
CA ASP A 65 41.89 14.44 2.32
C ASP A 65 41.83 14.21 3.82
N THR A 66 42.26 15.19 4.62
CA THR A 66 42.17 15.12 6.08
C THR A 66 40.73 14.96 6.55
N ILE A 67 39.80 15.73 5.97
CA ILE A 67 38.37 15.68 6.31
C ILE A 67 37.77 14.32 5.95
N CYS A 68 38.00 13.82 4.73
CA CYS A 68 37.50 12.50 4.32
C CYS A 68 38.03 11.37 5.20
N ASN A 69 39.31 11.42 5.58
CA ASN A 69 39.90 10.46 6.51
C ASN A 69 39.29 10.55 7.91
N LEU A 70 39.02 11.75 8.41
CA LEU A 70 38.37 11.94 9.72
C LEU A 70 36.95 11.38 9.73
N ILE A 71 36.20 11.56 8.65
CA ILE A 71 34.87 10.98 8.47
C ILE A 71 34.97 9.45 8.45
N TYR A 72 35.86 8.89 7.63
CA TYR A 72 35.96 7.44 7.46
C TYR A 72 36.48 6.71 8.70
N ARG A 73 37.42 7.31 9.46
CA ARG A 73 38.00 6.68 10.66
C ARG A 73 37.03 6.59 11.85
N ASN A 74 35.93 7.34 11.82
CA ASN A 74 34.92 7.29 12.87
C ASN A 74 33.91 6.17 12.60
N ASP A 75 34.37 4.91 12.64
CA ASP A 75 33.62 3.73 12.18
C ASP A 75 32.19 3.64 12.75
N GLU A 76 32.00 3.90 14.06
CA GLU A 76 30.67 3.87 14.68
C GLU A 76 29.71 4.88 14.07
N LYS A 77 30.15 6.12 13.86
CA LYS A 77 29.29 7.17 13.29
C LYS A 77 29.18 7.07 11.78
N PHE A 78 30.26 6.66 11.11
CA PHE A 78 30.31 6.53 9.66
C PHE A 78 29.35 5.46 9.13
N ARG A 79 29.11 4.37 9.88
CA ARG A 79 28.11 3.35 9.54
C ARG A 79 26.67 3.88 9.45
N LEU A 80 26.40 5.04 10.03
CA LEU A 80 25.10 5.72 9.96
C LEU A 80 25.01 6.70 8.78
N VAL A 81 26.11 6.94 8.06
CA VAL A 81 26.17 7.88 6.95
C VAL A 81 25.73 7.18 5.66
N ASN A 82 24.53 7.50 5.19
CA ASN A 82 24.01 7.01 3.92
C ASN A 82 24.25 7.98 2.76
N GLY A 83 24.71 9.20 3.03
CA GLY A 83 25.05 10.14 1.96
C GLY A 83 25.88 11.33 2.42
N LEU A 84 26.48 12.02 1.47
CA LEU A 84 27.36 13.18 1.69
C LEU A 84 26.88 14.37 0.87
N ILE A 85 26.76 15.53 1.52
CA ILE A 85 26.65 16.81 0.81
C ILE A 85 27.98 17.53 0.88
N LEU A 86 28.58 17.77 -0.28
CA LEU A 86 29.89 18.41 -0.46
C LEU A 86 29.80 19.63 -1.37
N SER A 87 28.59 20.18 -1.56
CA SER A 87 28.35 21.33 -2.43
C SER A 87 28.97 22.63 -1.90
N ASP A 88 29.24 23.58 -2.80
CA ASP A 88 29.76 24.92 -2.48
C ASP A 88 31.09 24.97 -1.69
N ASN A 89 31.97 23.97 -1.87
CA ASN A 89 33.22 23.85 -1.12
C ASN A 89 34.49 24.19 -1.93
N CYS A 90 34.32 24.72 -3.16
CA CYS A 90 35.42 25.02 -4.08
C CYS A 90 36.31 23.82 -4.42
N ILE A 91 35.81 22.58 -4.31
CA ILE A 91 36.57 21.35 -4.54
C ILE A 91 37.04 21.27 -5.99
N THR A 92 38.31 20.97 -6.21
CA THR A 92 38.93 20.90 -7.56
C THR A 92 39.30 19.48 -7.99
N THR A 93 39.26 18.52 -7.07
CA THR A 93 39.59 17.10 -7.28
C THR A 93 38.84 16.25 -6.27
N LEU A 94 38.38 15.07 -6.71
CA LEU A 94 37.64 14.13 -5.88
C LEU A 94 38.49 12.96 -5.40
N ALA A 95 39.80 12.97 -5.67
CA ALA A 95 40.72 11.92 -5.24
C ALA A 95 40.60 11.55 -3.74
N PRO A 96 40.38 12.51 -2.81
CA PRO A 96 40.09 12.19 -1.41
C PRO A 96 38.88 11.27 -1.16
N LEU A 97 37.87 11.27 -2.04
CA LEU A 97 36.69 10.39 -1.90
C LEU A 97 37.03 8.91 -2.13
N THR A 98 38.19 8.59 -2.67
CA THR A 98 38.63 7.20 -2.84
C THR A 98 38.80 6.46 -1.50
N VAL A 99 38.90 7.16 -0.37
CA VAL A 99 38.85 6.55 0.96
C VAL A 99 37.52 5.82 1.23
N PHE A 100 36.45 6.23 0.55
CA PHE A 100 35.13 5.60 0.64
C PHE A 100 34.92 4.49 -0.39
N ALA A 101 36.00 3.99 -1.03
CA ALA A 101 35.89 2.89 -1.98
C ALA A 101 35.25 1.65 -1.32
N GLY A 102 34.21 1.11 -1.97
CA GLY A 102 33.43 -0.03 -1.44
C GLY A 102 32.22 0.37 -0.59
N VAL A 103 32.01 1.66 -0.32
CA VAL A 103 30.78 2.18 0.29
C VAL A 103 29.79 2.53 -0.82
N GLU A 104 28.53 2.12 -0.66
CA GLU A 104 27.43 2.48 -1.56
C GLU A 104 26.57 3.53 -0.87
N PHE A 105 26.76 4.79 -1.24
CA PHE A 105 25.92 5.87 -0.73
C PHE A 105 24.53 5.83 -1.40
N ALA A 106 23.50 6.30 -0.73
CA ALA A 106 22.25 6.63 -1.38
C ALA A 106 22.33 7.99 -2.09
N PHE A 107 23.13 8.94 -1.56
CA PHE A 107 23.14 10.31 -2.07
C PHE A 107 24.53 10.95 -1.98
N LEU A 108 25.00 11.55 -3.08
CA LEU A 108 26.28 12.26 -3.16
C LEU A 108 26.12 13.60 -3.91
N ASP A 109 26.07 14.71 -3.16
CA ASP A 109 25.94 16.05 -3.73
C ASP A 109 27.32 16.72 -3.90
N LEU A 110 27.71 16.98 -5.14
CA LEU A 110 28.96 17.64 -5.53
C LEU A 110 28.73 18.96 -6.26
N ARG A 111 27.51 19.53 -6.20
CA ARG A 111 27.16 20.76 -6.93
C ARG A 111 28.07 21.94 -6.58
N ARG A 112 28.23 22.87 -7.52
CA ARG A 112 28.97 24.15 -7.33
C ARG A 112 30.36 24.02 -6.75
N ASN A 113 31.07 23.01 -7.21
CA ASN A 113 32.50 22.92 -6.99
C ASN A 113 33.25 23.40 -8.24
N LYS A 114 34.57 23.31 -8.23
CA LYS A 114 35.45 23.76 -9.31
C LYS A 114 35.98 22.57 -10.12
N LEU A 115 35.11 21.59 -10.37
CA LEU A 115 35.46 20.39 -11.14
C LEU A 115 35.46 20.73 -12.64
N VAL A 116 36.66 20.80 -13.24
CA VAL A 116 36.84 21.19 -14.65
C VAL A 116 37.10 19.98 -15.56
N SER A 117 37.91 19.03 -15.09
CA SER A 117 38.40 17.93 -15.92
C SER A 117 37.52 16.70 -15.80
N SER A 118 36.83 16.33 -16.89
CA SER A 118 36.01 15.11 -16.94
C SER A 118 36.83 13.83 -16.82
N SER A 119 38.05 13.79 -17.36
CA SER A 119 38.95 12.63 -17.17
C SER A 119 39.36 12.44 -15.71
N ARG A 120 39.62 13.53 -14.98
CA ARG A 120 39.90 13.49 -13.54
C ARG A 120 38.67 13.07 -12.75
N LEU A 121 37.51 13.64 -13.08
CA LEU A 121 36.23 13.28 -12.46
C LEU A 121 35.98 11.76 -12.54
N CYS A 122 36.05 11.20 -13.75
CA CYS A 122 35.82 9.77 -13.98
C CYS A 122 36.85 8.88 -13.29
N ARG A 123 38.12 9.29 -13.24
CA ARG A 123 39.15 8.56 -12.51
C ARG A 123 38.88 8.55 -11.01
N ASP A 124 38.63 9.72 -10.44
CA ASP A 124 38.48 9.91 -9.00
C ASP A 124 37.18 9.25 -8.48
N LEU A 125 36.12 9.15 -9.31
CA LEU A 125 34.85 8.48 -8.98
C LEU A 125 34.74 7.01 -9.42
N SER A 126 35.80 6.43 -10.00
CA SER A 126 35.76 5.08 -10.58
C SER A 126 35.35 3.98 -9.58
N ASN A 127 35.69 4.14 -8.30
CA ASN A 127 35.40 3.20 -7.22
C ASN A 127 34.38 3.72 -6.19
N VAL A 128 33.80 4.89 -6.44
CA VAL A 128 32.75 5.48 -5.59
C VAL A 128 31.40 5.15 -6.23
N LYS A 129 30.46 4.69 -5.41
CA LYS A 129 29.10 4.37 -5.83
C LYS A 129 28.09 5.19 -5.04
N ALA A 130 27.06 5.68 -5.71
CA ALA A 130 25.93 6.29 -5.05
C ALA A 130 24.64 6.02 -5.82
N ASP A 131 23.47 5.94 -5.18
CA ASP A 131 22.21 5.88 -5.92
C ASP A 131 21.99 7.16 -6.74
N GLU A 132 22.21 8.34 -6.15
CA GLU A 132 22.16 9.63 -6.84
C GLU A 132 23.46 10.43 -6.68
N ILE A 133 23.94 11.03 -7.77
CA ILE A 133 25.03 12.02 -7.78
C ILE A 133 24.56 13.35 -8.37
N LEU A 134 24.85 14.46 -7.69
CA LEU A 134 24.55 15.81 -8.19
C LEU A 134 25.83 16.53 -8.62
N LEU A 135 25.90 16.99 -9.87
CA LEU A 135 27.07 17.63 -10.47
C LEU A 135 26.81 19.06 -10.96
N ALA A 136 25.55 19.52 -10.95
CA ALA A 136 25.18 20.86 -11.41
C ALA A 136 26.06 22.00 -10.85
N GLY A 137 26.31 23.04 -11.66
CA GLY A 137 27.12 24.20 -11.25
C GLY A 137 28.64 23.99 -11.32
N ASN A 138 29.12 22.81 -11.68
CA ASN A 138 30.54 22.57 -11.92
C ASN A 138 30.92 22.94 -13.36
N PRO A 139 32.13 23.48 -13.63
CA PRO A 139 32.58 23.77 -15.00
C PRO A 139 32.49 22.55 -15.95
N VAL A 140 32.70 21.34 -15.45
CA VAL A 140 32.60 20.08 -16.22
C VAL A 140 31.20 19.86 -16.83
N THR A 141 30.12 20.36 -16.21
CA THR A 141 28.75 20.21 -16.72
C THR A 141 28.44 21.14 -17.89
N THR A 142 29.35 22.07 -18.21
CA THR A 142 29.26 22.98 -19.36
C THR A 142 30.24 22.60 -20.49
N ALA A 143 31.02 21.53 -20.30
CA ALA A 143 31.96 21.06 -21.30
C ALA A 143 31.22 20.51 -22.53
N SER A 144 31.80 20.69 -23.72
CA SER A 144 31.19 20.26 -24.98
C SER A 144 30.96 18.74 -25.11
N ASN A 145 31.62 17.94 -24.28
CA ASN A 145 31.47 16.49 -24.24
C ASN A 145 30.68 15.98 -23.02
N TYR A 146 30.01 16.86 -22.28
CA TYR A 146 29.07 16.49 -21.23
C TYR A 146 27.69 16.17 -21.84
N PRO A 147 26.98 15.12 -21.37
CA PRO A 147 27.34 14.18 -20.30
C PRO A 147 28.13 12.96 -20.79
N ASP A 148 28.40 12.84 -22.09
CA ASP A 148 29.03 11.65 -22.69
C ASP A 148 30.37 11.28 -22.03
N CYS A 149 31.06 12.27 -21.48
CA CYS A 149 32.28 12.08 -20.70
C CYS A 149 32.09 11.26 -19.41
N LEU A 150 30.87 11.14 -18.88
CA LEU A 150 30.53 10.36 -17.68
C LEU A 150 30.35 8.86 -17.97
N ARG A 151 30.29 8.42 -19.24
CA ARG A 151 30.13 7.00 -19.62
C ARG A 151 30.99 6.00 -18.83
N PRO A 152 32.27 6.27 -18.50
CA PRO A 152 33.09 5.34 -17.73
C PRO A 152 32.58 5.05 -16.31
N ILE A 153 31.80 5.98 -15.73
CA ILE A 153 31.32 5.91 -14.35
C ILE A 153 29.80 5.79 -14.23
N LEU A 154 29.03 5.84 -15.33
CA LEU A 154 27.56 5.75 -15.30
C LEU A 154 27.04 4.54 -14.51
N LYS A 155 27.70 3.37 -14.63
CA LYS A 155 27.31 2.15 -13.92
C LYS A 155 27.42 2.24 -12.38
N ASN A 156 28.12 3.25 -11.87
CA ASN A 156 28.30 3.45 -10.43
C ASN A 156 27.16 4.28 -9.82
N PHE A 157 26.30 4.87 -10.66
CA PHE A 157 25.22 5.76 -10.25
C PHE A 157 23.89 5.34 -10.85
N LYS A 158 22.81 5.32 -10.05
CA LYS A 158 21.47 5.09 -10.60
C LYS A 158 20.93 6.35 -11.27
N GLN A 159 21.20 7.52 -10.68
CA GLN A 159 20.76 8.82 -11.17
C GLN A 159 21.89 9.85 -11.14
N ILE A 160 21.90 10.76 -12.12
CA ILE A 160 22.76 11.93 -12.18
C ILE A 160 21.88 13.16 -12.29
N ASP A 161 21.98 14.07 -11.32
CA ASP A 161 21.22 15.32 -11.28
C ASP A 161 19.69 15.07 -11.43
N GLY A 162 19.20 14.03 -10.75
CA GLY A 162 17.80 13.56 -10.79
C GLY A 162 17.36 12.93 -12.10
N ILE A 163 18.28 12.56 -13.00
CA ILE A 163 17.98 11.80 -14.23
C ILE A 163 18.61 10.41 -14.13
N PRO A 164 17.84 9.32 -14.33
CA PRO A 164 18.41 7.98 -14.37
C PRO A 164 19.59 7.89 -15.35
N ALA A 165 20.68 7.24 -14.95
CA ALA A 165 21.95 7.19 -15.68
C ALA A 165 21.77 6.69 -17.14
N GLU A 166 20.82 5.77 -17.35
CA GLU A 166 20.44 5.25 -18.66
C GLU A 166 19.69 6.24 -19.56
N ASN A 167 19.14 7.31 -19.00
CA ASN A 167 18.32 8.31 -19.70
C ASN A 167 19.10 9.55 -20.14
N LEU A 168 20.38 9.69 -19.78
CA LEU A 168 21.18 10.84 -20.15
C LEU A 168 21.33 10.90 -21.68
N SER A 169 20.69 11.89 -22.29
CA SER A 169 20.87 12.22 -23.70
C SER A 169 22.26 12.82 -23.92
N LYS A 170 22.77 12.76 -25.16
CA LYS A 170 24.05 13.39 -25.53
C LYS A 170 24.06 14.91 -25.31
N ASP A 171 22.89 15.51 -25.32
CA ASP A 171 22.71 16.95 -25.17
C ASP A 171 22.40 17.37 -23.73
N TYR A 172 22.32 16.41 -22.79
CA TYR A 172 21.89 16.69 -21.42
C TYR A 172 22.77 17.75 -20.74
N THR A 173 22.11 18.72 -20.12
CA THR A 173 22.74 19.73 -19.29
C THR A 173 21.95 19.88 -17.99
N PRO A 174 22.60 19.72 -16.81
CA PRO A 174 21.91 19.83 -15.52
C PRO A 174 21.49 21.27 -15.25
N LEU A 175 20.34 21.43 -14.61
CA LEU A 175 19.91 22.70 -14.04
C LEU A 175 20.50 22.83 -12.64
N ASP A 176 21.32 23.86 -12.40
CA ASP A 176 21.77 24.18 -11.05
C ASP A 176 20.66 24.89 -10.27
N TYR A 177 20.12 24.22 -9.25
CA TYR A 177 18.93 24.66 -8.51
C TYR A 177 19.18 25.78 -7.49
N GLU A 178 20.42 26.11 -7.13
CA GLU A 178 20.67 27.10 -6.06
C GLU A 178 21.81 28.11 -6.33
N ASP A 179 22.53 28.06 -7.47
CA ASP A 179 23.33 29.20 -7.93
C ASP A 179 22.45 30.01 -8.84
N ASP A 180 21.85 31.06 -8.30
CA ASP A 180 22.03 32.41 -8.82
C ASP A 180 21.16 33.34 -7.99
N GLY A 181 21.76 34.00 -7.01
CA GLY A 181 21.28 35.31 -6.56
C GLY A 181 21.35 36.39 -7.65
N ASN A 182 21.26 36.01 -8.94
CA ASN A 182 21.45 36.83 -10.13
C ASN A 182 20.73 36.31 -11.39
N CYS A 183 19.81 35.34 -11.30
CA CYS A 183 18.83 35.11 -12.36
C CYS A 183 17.58 35.93 -12.01
N GLU A 184 17.66 37.25 -12.16
CA GLU A 184 16.50 38.15 -12.04
C GLU A 184 15.55 37.90 -13.22
N GLY A 185 14.86 36.76 -13.21
CA GLY A 185 13.67 36.59 -14.02
C GLY A 185 12.66 37.70 -13.65
N PHE A 186 11.82 38.08 -14.60
CA PHE A 186 10.89 39.18 -14.39
C PHE A 186 9.73 38.72 -13.50
N ARG A 187 9.68 39.20 -12.26
CA ARG A 187 8.57 38.95 -11.33
C ARG A 187 7.27 39.55 -11.88
N VAL A 188 6.27 38.71 -12.06
CA VAL A 188 4.90 39.11 -12.34
C VAL A 188 4.04 38.78 -11.13
N ASP A 189 3.41 39.82 -10.60
CA ASP A 189 2.38 39.71 -9.56
C ASP A 189 1.18 40.60 -9.90
N ILE A 190 0.25 40.72 -8.96
CA ILE A 190 -1.03 41.40 -9.21
C ILE A 190 -0.85 42.88 -9.58
N THR A 191 0.25 43.50 -9.14
CA THR A 191 0.51 44.94 -9.35
C THR A 191 0.98 45.26 -10.77
N ASN A 192 1.60 44.28 -11.45
CA ASN A 192 2.20 44.47 -12.77
C ASN A 192 1.73 43.44 -13.81
N LYS A 193 0.59 42.76 -13.56
CA LYS A 193 0.03 41.69 -14.41
C LYS A 193 -0.09 42.01 -15.90
N GLU A 194 -0.27 43.30 -16.26
CA GLU A 194 -0.37 43.74 -17.65
C GLU A 194 0.88 43.40 -18.45
N THR A 195 2.04 43.27 -17.80
CA THR A 195 3.33 42.93 -18.41
C THR A 195 3.39 41.51 -18.98
N MET A 196 2.43 40.63 -18.67
CA MET A 196 2.41 39.24 -19.13
C MET A 196 2.56 39.10 -20.66
N HIS A 197 2.01 40.02 -21.45
CA HIS A 197 2.08 39.96 -22.92
C HIS A 197 3.52 39.95 -23.46
N LYS A 198 4.49 40.46 -22.71
CA LYS A 198 5.92 40.48 -23.10
C LYS A 198 6.51 39.09 -23.27
N PHE A 199 5.91 38.07 -22.64
CA PHE A 199 6.43 36.70 -22.60
C PHE A 199 5.72 35.75 -23.55
N GLN A 200 4.80 36.22 -24.40
CA GLN A 200 3.96 35.38 -25.26
C GLN A 200 4.75 34.43 -26.18
N ASN A 201 5.90 34.89 -26.68
CA ASN A 201 6.75 34.14 -27.59
C ASN A 201 8.01 33.57 -26.90
N SER A 202 8.06 33.61 -25.57
CA SER A 202 9.21 33.08 -24.83
C SER A 202 9.23 31.56 -24.86
N SER A 203 10.40 30.99 -25.12
CA SER A 203 10.68 29.56 -24.99
C SER A 203 11.46 29.21 -23.72
N ASP A 204 11.72 30.22 -22.89
CA ASP A 204 12.49 30.14 -21.64
C ASP A 204 11.69 29.46 -20.53
N TRP A 205 12.40 29.04 -19.48
CA TRP A 205 11.78 28.55 -18.27
C TRP A 205 11.17 29.71 -17.47
N HIS A 206 9.93 29.52 -17.04
CA HIS A 206 9.21 30.37 -16.10
C HIS A 206 9.05 29.61 -14.78
N SER A 207 8.80 30.29 -13.67
CA SER A 207 8.46 29.65 -12.39
C SER A 207 7.20 30.21 -11.79
N ILE A 208 6.48 29.34 -11.08
CA ILE A 208 5.44 29.72 -10.14
C ILE A 208 6.01 29.55 -8.73
N MET A 209 5.84 30.59 -7.94
CA MET A 209 6.30 30.69 -6.56
C MET A 209 5.08 30.78 -5.64
N ILE A 210 4.96 29.86 -4.68
CA ILE A 210 3.82 29.77 -3.76
C ILE A 210 4.36 29.87 -2.32
N PRO A 211 4.18 31.01 -1.65
CA PRO A 211 4.58 31.16 -0.26
C PRO A 211 3.82 30.22 0.68
N ASP A 212 4.59 29.47 1.46
CA ASP A 212 4.13 28.61 2.55
C ASP A 212 5.21 28.55 3.65
N PRO A 213 5.39 29.62 4.46
CA PRO A 213 6.51 29.74 5.40
C PRO A 213 6.58 28.64 6.46
N GLU A 214 5.42 28.09 6.84
CA GLU A 214 5.29 27.03 7.85
C GLU A 214 5.32 25.62 7.23
N HIS A 215 5.43 25.51 5.89
CA HIS A 215 5.36 24.25 5.15
C HIS A 215 4.11 23.43 5.50
N GLU A 216 2.96 24.10 5.54
CA GLU A 216 1.66 23.49 5.87
C GLU A 216 1.25 22.45 4.83
N PHE A 217 1.63 22.63 3.56
CA PHE A 217 1.18 21.79 2.45
C PHE A 217 2.29 20.93 1.87
N SER A 218 1.98 19.66 1.60
CA SER A 218 2.87 18.77 0.86
C SER A 218 2.91 19.10 -0.64
N LYS A 219 3.93 18.58 -1.33
CA LYS A 219 4.04 18.63 -2.80
C LYS A 219 2.75 18.18 -3.50
N ASP A 220 2.20 17.04 -3.07
CA ASP A 220 1.05 16.43 -3.72
C ASP A 220 -0.23 17.26 -3.53
N GLU A 221 -0.42 17.85 -2.34
CA GLU A 221 -1.56 18.75 -2.06
C GLU A 221 -1.48 20.02 -2.91
N ILE A 222 -0.29 20.65 -2.99
CA ILE A 222 -0.08 21.82 -3.84
C ILE A 222 -0.44 21.52 -5.29
N PHE A 223 0.00 20.38 -5.83
CA PHE A 223 -0.33 20.03 -7.21
C PHE A 223 -1.80 19.64 -7.39
N ASP A 224 -2.43 18.99 -6.42
CA ASP A 224 -3.87 18.71 -6.48
C ASP A 224 -4.67 20.02 -6.60
N TYR A 225 -4.36 21.04 -5.77
CA TYR A 225 -5.01 22.35 -5.85
C TYR A 225 -4.65 23.12 -7.13
N PHE A 226 -3.40 23.00 -7.58
CA PHE A 226 -2.93 23.65 -8.79
C PHE A 226 -3.67 23.11 -10.02
N PHE A 227 -3.80 21.80 -10.15
CA PHE A 227 -4.49 21.16 -11.27
C PHE A 227 -6.01 21.35 -11.24
N ILE A 228 -6.61 21.68 -10.09
CA ILE A 228 -7.99 22.18 -10.00
C ILE A 228 -8.11 23.61 -10.56
N THR A 229 -7.05 24.42 -10.42
CA THR A 229 -7.05 25.84 -10.80
C THR A 229 -6.77 26.06 -12.29
N VAL A 230 -6.01 25.18 -12.94
CA VAL A 230 -5.69 25.29 -14.37
C VAL A 230 -6.91 25.02 -15.26
N SER A 231 -6.85 25.49 -16.51
CA SER A 231 -7.96 25.33 -17.46
C SER A 231 -7.86 23.98 -18.17
N ALA A 232 -8.97 23.26 -18.26
CA ALA A 232 -9.03 22.00 -19.01
C ALA A 232 -8.96 22.17 -20.54
N THR A 233 -9.14 23.40 -21.07
CA THR A 233 -9.24 23.66 -22.52
C THR A 233 -7.96 24.24 -23.13
N LEU A 234 -7.15 24.94 -22.33
CA LEU A 234 -5.90 25.59 -22.76
C LEU A 234 -4.73 24.60 -22.79
N SER A 235 -3.55 25.02 -23.25
CA SER A 235 -2.37 24.17 -23.46
C SER A 235 -2.02 23.28 -22.27
N ASP A 236 -1.41 22.13 -22.56
CA ASP A 236 -0.94 21.21 -21.52
C ASP A 236 0.05 21.92 -20.59
N ILE A 237 0.01 21.56 -19.32
CA ILE A 237 0.90 22.13 -18.31
C ILE A 237 1.60 20.99 -17.55
N TYR A 238 2.93 21.03 -17.54
CA TYR A 238 3.78 20.04 -16.90
C TYR A 238 4.73 20.75 -15.93
N PRO A 239 4.37 20.87 -14.64
CA PRO A 239 5.28 21.36 -13.63
C PRO A 239 6.56 20.53 -13.59
N CYS A 240 7.70 21.19 -13.75
CA CYS A 240 9.00 20.54 -13.75
C CYS A 240 9.83 21.05 -12.57
N TYR A 241 10.79 20.26 -12.11
CA TYR A 241 11.83 20.70 -11.17
C TYR A 241 11.29 21.35 -9.89
N TYR A 242 10.29 20.70 -9.29
CA TYR A 242 9.71 21.15 -8.03
C TYR A 242 10.74 21.14 -6.91
N LYS A 243 10.75 22.20 -6.08
CA LYS A 243 11.46 22.24 -4.81
C LYS A 243 10.69 23.10 -3.79
N PHE A 244 10.96 22.87 -2.52
CA PHE A 244 10.57 23.77 -1.44
C PHE A 244 11.81 24.47 -0.91
N ALA A 245 11.89 25.79 -1.04
CA ALA A 245 13.04 26.57 -0.61
C ALA A 245 12.62 27.98 -0.17
N GLY A 246 13.24 28.47 0.91
CA GLY A 246 12.95 29.82 1.44
C GLY A 246 11.52 30.00 1.96
N GLY A 247 10.86 28.92 2.38
CA GLY A 247 9.46 28.97 2.79
C GLY A 247 8.48 29.10 1.62
N GLU A 248 8.89 28.73 0.40
CA GLU A 248 8.04 28.77 -0.79
C GLU A 248 8.15 27.47 -1.59
N HIS A 249 7.03 27.00 -2.14
CA HIS A 249 7.02 26.00 -3.18
C HIS A 249 7.35 26.65 -4.52
N GLN A 250 8.25 26.02 -5.28
CA GLN A 250 8.79 26.55 -6.52
C GLN A 250 8.80 25.44 -7.56
N PHE A 251 8.30 25.71 -8.76
CA PHE A 251 8.42 24.77 -9.89
C PHE A 251 8.50 25.54 -11.21
N LEU A 252 9.09 24.89 -12.21
CA LEU A 252 9.33 25.46 -13.53
C LEU A 252 8.28 25.03 -14.55
N LEU A 253 8.01 25.91 -15.50
CA LEU A 253 7.04 25.74 -16.57
C LEU A 253 7.59 26.27 -17.89
N ARG A 254 7.17 25.66 -19.00
CA ARG A 254 7.62 26.03 -20.35
C ARG A 254 6.52 25.72 -21.36
N GLN A 255 6.46 26.51 -22.45
CA GLN A 255 5.56 26.29 -23.59
C GLN A 255 4.05 26.23 -23.24
N CYS A 256 3.61 26.92 -22.18
CA CYS A 256 2.21 26.94 -21.74
C CYS A 256 1.71 28.37 -21.48
N PHE A 257 2.07 29.32 -22.34
CA PHE A 257 1.82 30.76 -22.11
C PHE A 257 0.34 31.11 -21.94
N ASP A 258 -0.54 30.54 -22.74
CA ASP A 258 -2.00 30.72 -22.62
C ASP A 258 -2.51 30.27 -21.25
N GLN A 259 -1.98 29.16 -20.72
CA GLN A 259 -2.29 28.67 -19.39
C GLN A 259 -1.75 29.60 -18.29
N LEU A 260 -0.52 30.11 -18.42
CA LEU A 260 0.04 31.10 -17.49
C LEU A 260 -0.77 32.40 -17.50
N LYS A 261 -1.17 32.87 -18.69
CA LYS A 261 -2.02 34.06 -18.84
C LYS A 261 -3.38 33.87 -18.18
N PHE A 262 -3.99 32.69 -18.33
CA PHE A 262 -5.24 32.36 -17.64
C PHE A 262 -5.09 32.40 -16.11
N LEU A 263 -4.01 31.82 -15.58
CA LEU A 263 -3.70 31.85 -14.14
C LEU A 263 -3.53 33.27 -13.59
N VAL A 264 -3.04 34.20 -14.41
CA VAL A 264 -2.88 35.62 -14.03
C VAL A 264 -4.18 36.41 -14.20
N ASP A 265 -4.81 36.35 -15.37
CA ASP A 265 -5.93 37.23 -15.72
C ASP A 265 -7.26 36.76 -15.13
N VAL A 266 -7.48 35.44 -15.09
CA VAL A 266 -8.76 34.84 -14.67
C VAL A 266 -8.70 34.39 -13.22
N CYS A 267 -7.67 33.60 -12.86
CA CYS A 267 -7.51 33.10 -11.49
C CYS A 267 -6.93 34.15 -10.53
N LYS A 268 -6.47 35.31 -11.05
CA LYS A 268 -5.90 36.42 -10.26
C LYS A 268 -4.74 36.01 -9.37
N MET A 269 -4.01 34.96 -9.77
CA MET A 269 -2.94 34.35 -8.99
C MET A 269 -3.36 33.81 -7.62
N GLU A 270 -4.59 33.31 -7.54
CA GLU A 270 -5.16 32.72 -6.34
C GLU A 270 -5.55 31.26 -6.61
N MET A 271 -5.20 30.38 -5.67
CA MET A 271 -5.50 28.96 -5.65
C MET A 271 -6.34 28.65 -4.41
N LYS A 272 -7.51 28.05 -4.62
CA LYS A 272 -8.48 27.79 -3.54
C LYS A 272 -8.21 26.42 -2.93
N VAL A 273 -8.10 26.36 -1.60
CA VAL A 273 -7.92 25.14 -0.82
C VAL A 273 -9.30 24.67 -0.32
N PRO A 274 -9.84 23.55 -0.84
CA PRO A 274 -11.11 23.00 -0.39
C PRO A 274 -10.96 22.24 0.94
N ARG A 275 -11.95 22.37 1.84
CA ARG A 275 -12.20 21.48 2.97
C ARG A 275 -13.55 20.79 2.81
N LEU A 276 -13.59 19.50 3.14
CA LEU A 276 -14.83 18.72 3.22
C LEU A 276 -15.50 19.02 4.56
N SER A 277 -16.68 19.65 4.55
CA SER A 277 -17.52 19.75 5.75
C SER A 277 -18.38 18.50 5.89
N THR A 278 -18.31 17.82 7.03
CA THR A 278 -19.20 16.70 7.35
C THR A 278 -20.42 17.21 8.10
N HIS A 279 -21.49 17.53 7.39
CA HIS A 279 -22.80 17.69 8.01
C HIS A 279 -23.46 16.31 8.16
N PHE A 280 -23.65 15.87 9.41
CA PHE A 280 -24.38 14.64 9.74
C PHE A 280 -25.90 14.91 9.70
N ASP A 281 -26.47 15.06 8.50
CA ASP A 281 -27.93 14.97 8.33
C ASP A 281 -28.28 13.67 7.62
N ASN A 282 -29.16 12.87 8.26
CA ASN A 282 -29.49 11.48 7.94
C ASN A 282 -30.14 11.22 6.55
N HIS A 283 -30.16 12.20 5.64
CA HIS A 283 -30.81 12.06 4.34
C HIS A 283 -30.03 12.57 3.11
N SER A 284 -28.78 13.04 3.26
CA SER A 284 -27.92 13.32 2.08
C SER A 284 -26.44 13.15 2.41
N ALA A 285 -25.83 12.07 1.91
CA ALA A 285 -24.39 11.80 1.99
C ALA A 285 -23.60 12.65 0.97
N LEU A 286 -23.76 13.97 0.98
CA LEU A 286 -22.95 14.88 0.17
C LEU A 286 -22.27 15.87 1.12
N SER A 287 -20.97 15.68 1.33
CA SER A 287 -20.12 16.64 2.03
C SER A 287 -20.11 17.95 1.24
N GLU A 288 -20.58 19.05 1.82
CA GLU A 288 -20.43 20.37 1.17
C GLU A 288 -18.95 20.76 1.17
N ILE A 289 -18.42 21.07 -0.02
CA ILE A 289 -17.05 21.55 -0.19
C ILE A 289 -17.04 23.04 0.17
N GLN A 290 -16.43 23.38 1.29
CA GLN A 290 -16.20 24.76 1.69
C GLN A 290 -14.77 25.16 1.33
N ILE A 291 -14.57 26.40 0.86
CA ILE A 291 -13.22 26.93 0.65
C ILE A 291 -12.69 27.36 2.02
N ASP A 292 -11.59 26.75 2.44
CA ASP A 292 -10.98 27.00 3.74
C ASP A 292 -9.96 28.13 3.68
N LYS A 293 -9.01 28.00 2.75
CA LYS A 293 -7.88 28.92 2.59
C LYS A 293 -7.71 29.27 1.12
N THR A 294 -7.16 30.46 0.86
CA THR A 294 -6.74 30.86 -0.49
C THR A 294 -5.23 31.07 -0.48
N LEU A 295 -4.52 30.29 -1.27
CA LEU A 295 -3.09 30.42 -1.50
C LEU A 295 -2.85 31.42 -2.64
N ARG A 296 -2.00 32.41 -2.40
CA ARG A 296 -1.57 33.33 -3.45
C ARG A 296 -0.25 32.89 -4.01
N TYR A 297 -0.07 33.03 -5.30
CA TYR A 297 1.19 32.76 -5.96
C TYR A 297 1.64 33.97 -6.77
N TYR A 298 2.89 33.95 -7.21
CA TYR A 298 3.41 34.90 -8.18
C TYR A 298 4.26 34.17 -9.20
N LEU A 299 4.44 34.79 -10.36
CA LEU A 299 5.24 34.22 -11.44
C LEU A 299 6.59 34.90 -11.49
N VAL A 300 7.61 34.16 -11.91
CA VAL A 300 8.90 34.71 -12.28
C VAL A 300 9.17 34.25 -13.72
N MET A 301 9.20 35.20 -14.65
CA MET A 301 9.21 34.94 -16.09
C MET A 301 10.62 35.03 -16.66
N ASN A 302 10.94 34.22 -17.68
CA ASN A 302 12.26 34.19 -18.32
C ASN A 302 13.39 34.05 -17.30
N ILE A 303 13.25 33.08 -16.40
CA ILE A 303 14.28 32.80 -15.39
C ILE A 303 15.54 32.36 -16.10
N ARG A 304 15.41 31.44 -17.06
CA ARG A 304 16.55 30.90 -17.82
C ARG A 304 16.17 30.48 -19.23
N PRO A 305 17.06 30.70 -20.21
CA PRO A 305 16.91 30.13 -21.54
C PRO A 305 16.86 28.60 -21.50
N PHE A 306 15.95 28.03 -22.28
CA PHE A 306 15.92 26.59 -22.49
C PHE A 306 17.15 26.15 -23.29
N LYS A 307 17.84 25.11 -22.82
CA LYS A 307 18.95 24.46 -23.52
C LYS A 307 18.53 23.09 -24.01
N HIS A 308 18.99 22.71 -25.19
CA HIS A 308 18.76 21.37 -25.71
C HIS A 308 19.27 20.31 -24.73
N GLY A 309 18.55 19.18 -24.62
CA GLY A 309 18.85 18.09 -23.70
C GLY A 309 18.39 18.27 -22.25
N GLN A 310 17.81 19.42 -21.88
CA GLN A 310 17.04 19.54 -20.64
C GLN A 310 15.75 18.71 -20.70
N LEU A 311 15.12 18.47 -19.54
CA LEU A 311 13.90 17.67 -19.41
C LEU A 311 12.80 18.15 -20.37
N GLU A 312 12.33 17.22 -21.20
CA GLU A 312 11.18 17.38 -22.09
C GLU A 312 10.05 16.43 -21.65
N PRO A 313 8.85 16.95 -21.31
CA PRO A 313 7.74 16.14 -20.80
C PRO A 313 7.37 14.92 -21.65
N ILE A 314 7.30 15.11 -22.97
CA ILE A 314 6.88 14.05 -23.89
C ILE A 314 7.91 12.93 -23.98
N ASP A 315 9.21 13.25 -23.92
CA ASP A 315 10.27 12.25 -23.93
C ASP A 315 10.28 11.45 -22.63
N CYS A 316 10.03 12.10 -21.50
CA CYS A 316 9.85 11.44 -20.20
C CYS A 316 8.66 10.47 -20.22
N ILE A 317 7.51 10.90 -20.75
CA ILE A 317 6.33 10.04 -20.95
C ILE A 317 6.68 8.86 -21.84
N ASP A 318 7.35 9.09 -22.97
CA ASP A 318 7.68 8.06 -23.94
C ASP A 318 8.60 6.97 -23.36
N LYS A 319 9.59 7.38 -22.55
CA LYS A 319 10.48 6.47 -21.81
C LYS A 319 9.72 5.68 -20.74
N ALA A 320 8.87 6.35 -19.95
CA ALA A 320 8.05 5.71 -18.91
C ALA A 320 7.11 4.64 -19.51
N LEU A 321 6.48 4.94 -20.65
CA LEU A 321 5.64 3.99 -21.37
C LEU A 321 6.41 2.74 -21.81
N THR A 322 7.64 2.90 -22.33
CA THR A 322 8.50 1.76 -22.72
C THR A 322 8.81 0.87 -21.53
N ARG A 323 9.21 1.44 -20.39
CA ARG A 323 9.55 0.67 -19.17
C ARG A 323 8.38 -0.15 -18.65
N ARG A 324 7.17 0.37 -18.80
CA ARG A 324 5.96 -0.21 -18.21
C ARG A 324 5.18 -1.13 -19.15
N PHE A 325 5.69 -1.34 -20.36
CA PHE A 325 5.11 -2.31 -21.30
C PHE A 325 5.76 -3.68 -21.14
N ASN A 326 4.93 -4.68 -20.82
CA ASN A 326 5.34 -6.07 -20.81
C ASN A 326 4.97 -6.72 -22.17
N GLY A 327 5.97 -6.96 -23.02
CA GLY A 327 5.77 -7.55 -24.33
C GLY A 327 5.28 -9.01 -24.32
N ILE A 328 5.59 -9.77 -23.26
CA ILE A 328 5.17 -11.17 -23.10
C ILE A 328 3.67 -11.24 -22.81
N ASN A 329 3.23 -10.46 -21.81
CA ASN A 329 1.82 -10.39 -21.41
C ASN A 329 1.00 -9.43 -22.29
N ARG A 330 1.66 -8.70 -23.20
CA ARG A 330 1.05 -7.68 -24.05
C ARG A 330 0.26 -6.66 -23.23
N GLN A 331 0.83 -6.27 -22.09
CA GLN A 331 0.18 -5.47 -21.06
C GLN A 331 0.95 -4.16 -20.85
N LEU A 332 0.23 -3.04 -20.82
CA LEU A 332 0.78 -1.74 -20.44
C LEU A 332 0.31 -1.38 -19.04
N ASN A 333 1.24 -1.34 -18.07
CA ASN A 333 0.90 -1.07 -16.67
C ASN A 333 1.22 0.38 -16.27
N LEU A 334 0.23 1.26 -16.32
CA LEU A 334 0.35 2.68 -15.89
C LEU A 334 -0.25 2.92 -14.49
N ASP A 335 -0.33 1.89 -13.65
CA ASP A 335 -0.72 2.05 -12.24
C ASP A 335 0.25 2.99 -11.51
N LYS A 336 -0.29 3.98 -10.79
CA LYS A 336 0.45 5.06 -10.13
C LYS A 336 1.48 5.70 -11.06
N PHE A 337 1.03 6.24 -12.19
CA PHE A 337 1.90 6.68 -13.29
C PHE A 337 2.98 7.67 -12.84
N GLN A 338 2.65 8.64 -11.98
CA GLN A 338 3.59 9.63 -11.45
C GLN A 338 4.79 9.00 -10.70
N ASN A 339 4.65 7.77 -10.18
CA ASN A 339 5.68 7.09 -9.40
C ASN A 339 6.62 6.24 -10.26
N ILE A 340 6.51 6.31 -11.59
CA ILE A 340 7.44 5.62 -12.48
C ILE A 340 8.79 6.32 -12.45
N GLU A 341 9.87 5.52 -12.34
CA GLU A 341 11.25 6.01 -12.38
C GLU A 341 11.52 6.86 -13.65
N GLY A 342 12.14 8.01 -13.44
CA GLY A 342 12.43 9.02 -14.45
C GLY A 342 11.37 10.13 -14.58
N LEU A 343 10.33 10.12 -13.74
CA LEU A 343 9.32 11.18 -13.65
C LEU A 343 9.45 12.04 -12.38
N GLU A 344 10.54 11.93 -11.62
CA GLU A 344 10.72 12.60 -10.33
C GLU A 344 10.72 14.14 -10.48
N ASN A 345 11.34 14.61 -11.56
CA ASN A 345 11.50 16.01 -11.92
C ASN A 345 10.35 16.58 -12.77
N ILE A 346 9.28 15.83 -12.97
CA ILE A 346 8.11 16.28 -13.74
C ILE A 346 6.80 15.78 -13.12
N VAL A 347 5.83 16.66 -13.01
CA VAL A 347 4.48 16.30 -12.53
C VAL A 347 3.56 16.08 -13.72
N ILE A 348 3.08 14.85 -13.85
CA ILE A 348 2.16 14.40 -14.89
C ILE A 348 0.86 13.96 -14.20
N ASN A 349 -0.09 14.88 -14.11
CA ASN A 349 -1.36 14.61 -13.45
C ASN A 349 -2.39 13.99 -14.40
N LEU A 350 -2.59 12.68 -14.27
CA LEU A 350 -3.58 11.93 -15.07
C LEU A 350 -5.03 12.19 -14.67
N SER A 351 -5.30 12.94 -13.59
CA SER A 351 -6.66 13.43 -13.30
C SER A 351 -7.12 14.47 -14.32
N SER A 352 -6.20 15.18 -14.99
CA SER A 352 -6.50 16.09 -16.08
C SER A 352 -6.87 15.30 -17.35
N PRO A 353 -8.11 15.42 -17.87
CA PRO A 353 -8.53 14.68 -19.05
C PRO A 353 -7.65 14.97 -20.27
N LYS A 354 -7.11 16.19 -20.37
CA LYS A 354 -6.23 16.58 -21.48
C LYS A 354 -4.87 15.88 -21.39
N ILE A 355 -4.23 15.88 -20.22
CA ILE A 355 -2.95 15.19 -20.00
C ILE A 355 -3.14 13.67 -20.15
N LEU A 356 -4.21 13.10 -19.57
CA LEU A 356 -4.57 11.70 -19.76
C LEU A 356 -4.70 11.35 -21.24
N SER A 357 -5.46 12.14 -22.01
CA SER A 357 -5.62 11.95 -23.45
C SER A 357 -4.27 11.96 -24.19
N ARG A 358 -3.35 12.85 -23.80
CA ARG A 358 -2.02 12.98 -24.42
C ARG A 358 -1.13 11.79 -24.11
N VAL A 359 -1.09 11.33 -22.85
CA VAL A 359 -0.37 10.13 -22.43
C VAL A 359 -0.92 8.89 -23.14
N LEU A 360 -2.25 8.74 -23.18
CA LEU A 360 -2.90 7.64 -23.88
C LEU A 360 -2.68 7.70 -25.39
N MET A 361 -2.62 8.89 -26.00
CA MET A 361 -2.32 9.05 -27.42
C MET A 361 -0.90 8.59 -27.75
N GLN A 362 0.07 8.98 -26.91
CA GLN A 362 1.45 8.53 -27.04
C GLN A 362 1.54 7.00 -26.91
N ALA A 363 0.91 6.43 -25.89
CA ALA A 363 0.84 4.98 -25.69
C ALA A 363 0.20 4.26 -26.88
N SER A 364 -0.94 4.76 -27.34
CA SER A 364 -1.70 4.20 -28.46
C SER A 364 -0.90 4.16 -29.75
N ARG A 365 -0.21 5.25 -30.09
CA ARG A 365 0.65 5.33 -31.29
C ARG A 365 1.87 4.41 -31.18
N LYS A 366 2.39 4.24 -29.97
CA LYS A 366 3.59 3.44 -29.72
C LYS A 366 3.32 1.94 -29.78
N PHE A 367 2.25 1.49 -29.14
CA PHE A 367 1.98 0.07 -28.97
C PHE A 367 0.99 -0.50 -29.99
N LEU A 368 0.11 0.32 -30.59
CA LEU A 368 -0.86 -0.09 -31.63
C LEU A 368 -1.49 -1.45 -31.30
N THR A 369 -1.32 -2.44 -32.19
CA THR A 369 -1.85 -3.80 -32.05
C THR A 369 -1.16 -4.62 -30.97
N SER A 370 -0.03 -4.19 -30.41
CA SER A 370 0.77 -4.98 -29.47
C SER A 370 0.14 -5.05 -28.08
N CYS A 371 -0.66 -4.06 -27.67
CA CYS A 371 -1.29 -3.99 -26.35
C CYS A 371 -2.66 -4.68 -26.32
N VAL A 372 -2.92 -5.50 -25.30
CA VAL A 372 -4.18 -6.23 -25.06
C VAL A 372 -4.82 -5.81 -23.73
N GLU A 373 -4.02 -5.45 -22.73
CA GLU A 373 -4.47 -4.99 -21.42
C GLU A 373 -3.81 -3.67 -21.03
N LEU A 374 -4.61 -2.70 -20.62
CA LEU A 374 -4.16 -1.38 -20.13
C LEU A 374 -4.55 -1.22 -18.67
N ARG A 375 -3.59 -0.95 -17.79
CA ARG A 375 -3.85 -0.64 -16.38
C ARG A 375 -3.62 0.83 -16.09
N LEU A 376 -4.59 1.46 -15.44
CA LEU A 376 -4.64 2.89 -15.12
C LEU A 376 -5.09 3.12 -13.67
N ALA A 377 -4.90 2.14 -12.80
CA ALA A 377 -5.29 2.25 -11.39
C ALA A 377 -4.53 3.36 -10.64
N HIS A 378 -5.14 3.88 -9.57
CA HIS A 378 -4.54 4.87 -8.65
C HIS A 378 -4.00 6.15 -9.32
N ASN A 379 -4.70 6.67 -10.32
CA ASN A 379 -4.29 7.86 -11.07
C ASN A 379 -5.24 9.05 -10.90
N LYS A 380 -6.16 8.99 -9.92
CA LYS A 380 -7.18 10.02 -9.63
C LYS A 380 -8.02 10.39 -10.86
N ILE A 381 -8.23 9.45 -11.79
CA ILE A 381 -8.98 9.67 -13.02
C ILE A 381 -10.47 9.88 -12.67
N THR A 382 -11.05 10.98 -13.12
CA THR A 382 -12.47 11.29 -12.92
C THR A 382 -13.31 10.96 -14.15
N ASN A 383 -12.72 11.10 -15.35
CA ASN A 383 -13.37 10.79 -16.62
C ASN A 383 -12.40 10.06 -17.57
N ALA A 384 -12.83 8.93 -18.11
CA ALA A 384 -12.03 8.08 -18.99
C ALA A 384 -12.68 7.86 -20.36
N ASN A 385 -13.54 8.78 -20.83
CA ASN A 385 -14.16 8.74 -22.15
C ASN A 385 -13.14 9.07 -23.28
N MET A 386 -12.15 8.18 -23.45
CA MET A 386 -11.00 8.34 -24.35
C MET A 386 -10.97 7.27 -25.46
N SER A 387 -12.13 6.72 -25.82
CA SER A 387 -12.26 5.62 -26.78
C SER A 387 -11.66 5.92 -28.15
N LYS A 388 -11.78 7.16 -28.64
CA LYS A 388 -11.16 7.60 -29.92
C LYS A 388 -9.65 7.46 -29.94
N VAL A 389 -9.00 7.67 -28.79
CA VAL A 389 -7.54 7.56 -28.65
C VAL A 389 -7.14 6.09 -28.48
N LEU A 390 -7.90 5.36 -27.66
CA LEU A 390 -7.66 3.96 -27.37
C LEU A 390 -8.02 3.03 -28.53
N SER A 391 -8.89 3.43 -29.46
CA SER A 391 -9.26 2.63 -30.64
C SER A 391 -8.09 2.39 -31.59
N LEU A 392 -7.02 3.17 -31.49
CA LEU A 392 -5.75 2.92 -32.18
C LEU A 392 -5.08 1.62 -31.68
N MET A 393 -5.33 1.22 -30.43
CA MET A 393 -4.93 -0.08 -29.89
C MET A 393 -5.98 -1.16 -30.23
N SER A 394 -6.04 -1.57 -31.49
CA SER A 394 -7.12 -2.43 -32.00
C SER A 394 -7.27 -3.82 -31.35
N ASN A 395 -6.27 -4.27 -30.58
CA ASN A 395 -6.32 -5.53 -29.83
C ASN A 395 -6.64 -5.35 -28.33
N LEU A 396 -6.91 -4.13 -27.87
CA LEU A 396 -7.21 -3.83 -26.48
C LEU A 396 -8.54 -4.50 -26.07
N LYS A 397 -8.48 -5.39 -25.09
CA LYS A 397 -9.65 -6.15 -24.59
C LYS A 397 -9.88 -5.99 -23.10
N ALA A 398 -8.89 -5.47 -22.37
CA ALA A 398 -8.94 -5.33 -20.93
C ALA A 398 -8.49 -3.93 -20.50
N ILE A 399 -9.28 -3.26 -19.65
CA ILE A 399 -8.89 -1.99 -19.02
C ILE A 399 -9.10 -2.11 -17.52
N ASP A 400 -8.09 -1.71 -16.75
CA ASP A 400 -8.17 -1.56 -15.31
C ASP A 400 -8.19 -0.07 -14.91
N LEU A 401 -9.30 0.36 -14.33
CA LEU A 401 -9.54 1.71 -13.80
C LEU A 401 -9.76 1.69 -12.27
N GLY A 402 -9.33 0.64 -11.57
CA GLY A 402 -9.53 0.51 -10.13
C GLY A 402 -8.92 1.65 -9.31
N ASN A 403 -9.51 1.96 -8.16
CA ASN A 403 -9.03 2.98 -7.22
C ASN A 403 -8.78 4.37 -7.87
N ASN A 404 -9.69 4.79 -8.75
CA ASN A 404 -9.74 6.14 -9.31
C ASN A 404 -10.92 6.93 -8.71
N TRP A 405 -11.22 8.11 -9.24
CA TRP A 405 -12.27 9.01 -8.75
C TRP A 405 -13.46 9.09 -9.70
N ILE A 406 -13.81 7.97 -10.34
CA ILE A 406 -14.93 7.90 -11.27
C ILE A 406 -16.24 7.90 -10.45
N LEU A 407 -17.06 8.92 -10.67
CA LEU A 407 -18.31 9.13 -9.93
C LEU A 407 -19.49 8.44 -10.61
N ASP A 408 -19.55 8.41 -11.94
CA ASP A 408 -20.67 7.86 -12.70
C ASP A 408 -20.23 6.95 -13.86
N LEU A 409 -21.09 6.03 -14.29
CA LEU A 409 -20.83 5.20 -15.48
C LEU A 409 -20.83 6.04 -16.76
N GLU A 410 -21.50 7.20 -16.76
CA GLU A 410 -21.44 8.16 -17.86
C GLU A 410 -20.01 8.68 -18.13
N ASP A 411 -19.14 8.70 -17.12
CA ASP A 411 -17.74 9.12 -17.23
C ASP A 411 -16.83 8.12 -17.94
N ILE A 412 -17.35 6.91 -18.21
CA ILE A 412 -16.62 5.82 -18.89
C ILE A 412 -17.40 5.18 -20.05
N LYS A 413 -18.63 5.63 -20.32
CA LYS A 413 -19.55 5.00 -21.29
C LYS A 413 -18.93 4.85 -22.69
N ASP A 414 -18.07 5.77 -23.10
CA ASP A 414 -17.51 5.75 -24.46
C ASP A 414 -16.52 4.60 -24.65
N LEU A 415 -15.97 4.04 -23.56
CA LEU A 415 -15.11 2.85 -23.60
C LEU A 415 -15.86 1.61 -24.10
N SER A 416 -17.20 1.60 -24.07
CA SER A 416 -18.02 0.52 -24.63
C SER A 416 -17.77 0.31 -26.13
N LEU A 417 -17.37 1.37 -26.84
CA LEU A 417 -17.03 1.33 -28.27
C LEU A 417 -15.79 0.47 -28.59
N LEU A 418 -14.99 0.12 -27.58
CA LEU A 418 -13.77 -0.68 -27.73
C LEU A 418 -14.03 -2.20 -27.72
N GLY A 419 -15.24 -2.66 -27.38
CA GLY A 419 -15.56 -4.10 -27.32
C GLY A 419 -14.80 -4.85 -26.21
N LEU A 420 -14.62 -4.20 -25.05
CA LEU A 420 -13.87 -4.76 -23.92
C LEU A 420 -14.50 -6.05 -23.39
N LYS A 421 -13.64 -7.03 -23.06
CA LYS A 421 -14.02 -8.29 -22.41
C LYS A 421 -13.79 -8.25 -20.90
N THR A 422 -12.81 -7.48 -20.45
CA THR A 422 -12.48 -7.31 -19.03
C THR A 422 -12.45 -5.83 -18.66
N LEU A 423 -13.07 -5.48 -17.53
CA LEU A 423 -13.09 -4.13 -16.99
C LEU A 423 -12.93 -4.23 -15.46
N ARG A 424 -12.17 -3.31 -14.87
CA ARG A 424 -12.03 -3.20 -13.42
C ARG A 424 -12.30 -1.78 -12.96
N LEU A 425 -13.20 -1.61 -12.00
CA LEU A 425 -13.74 -0.37 -11.46
C LEU A 425 -13.82 -0.36 -9.92
N ASP A 426 -13.49 -1.47 -9.23
CA ASP A 426 -13.46 -1.52 -7.76
C ASP A 426 -12.60 -0.40 -7.16
N GLY A 427 -13.02 0.12 -6.02
CA GLY A 427 -12.36 1.25 -5.35
C GLY A 427 -12.72 2.64 -5.92
N ASN A 428 -13.61 2.73 -6.92
CA ASN A 428 -14.14 4.02 -7.39
C ASN A 428 -15.40 4.44 -6.60
N PRO A 429 -15.65 5.75 -6.40
CA PRO A 429 -16.86 6.25 -5.75
C PRO A 429 -18.17 5.75 -6.37
N LEU A 430 -18.23 5.52 -7.69
CA LEU A 430 -19.42 4.99 -8.37
C LEU A 430 -19.95 3.69 -7.74
N CYS A 431 -19.07 2.86 -7.17
CA CYS A 431 -19.45 1.58 -6.57
C CYS A 431 -20.41 1.77 -5.39
N SER A 432 -20.30 2.89 -4.66
CA SER A 432 -21.17 3.22 -3.52
C SER A 432 -22.61 3.53 -3.90
N LYS A 433 -22.90 3.78 -5.20
CA LYS A 433 -24.25 4.01 -5.71
C LYS A 433 -25.10 2.73 -5.77
N TYR A 434 -24.50 1.56 -5.60
CA TYR A 434 -25.18 0.27 -5.74
C TYR A 434 -25.16 -0.50 -4.43
N THR A 435 -26.34 -0.80 -3.89
CA THR A 435 -26.49 -1.54 -2.62
C THR A 435 -26.16 -3.03 -2.80
N PHE A 436 -26.46 -3.58 -3.99
CA PHE A 436 -26.25 -4.99 -4.28
C PHE A 436 -25.37 -5.18 -5.52
N ALA A 437 -24.47 -6.17 -5.46
CA ALA A 437 -23.57 -6.51 -6.58
C ALA A 437 -24.32 -6.80 -7.89
N GLY A 438 -25.53 -7.36 -7.82
CA GLY A 438 -26.35 -7.65 -9.00
C GLY A 438 -26.85 -6.41 -9.72
N GLU A 439 -27.17 -5.33 -8.98
CA GLU A 439 -27.60 -4.05 -9.56
C GLU A 439 -26.43 -3.37 -10.27
N TYR A 440 -25.26 -3.38 -9.62
CA TYR A 440 -24.01 -2.88 -10.18
C TYR A 440 -23.64 -3.62 -11.47
N ILE A 441 -23.60 -4.96 -11.44
CA ILE A 441 -23.30 -5.78 -12.63
C ILE A 441 -24.31 -5.49 -13.75
N LYS A 442 -25.61 -5.38 -13.43
CA LYS A 442 -26.65 -5.07 -14.41
C LYS A 442 -26.47 -3.68 -15.02
N ALA A 443 -26.11 -2.68 -14.21
CA ALA A 443 -25.86 -1.32 -14.67
C ALA A 443 -24.63 -1.27 -15.60
N VAL A 444 -23.51 -1.85 -15.19
CA VAL A 444 -22.30 -1.93 -16.02
C VAL A 444 -22.58 -2.65 -17.34
N ARG A 445 -23.29 -3.78 -17.32
CA ARG A 445 -23.62 -4.53 -18.55
C ARG A 445 -24.54 -3.79 -19.52
N ARG A 446 -25.33 -2.80 -19.06
CA ARG A 446 -26.12 -1.96 -19.98
C ARG A 446 -25.21 -1.12 -20.88
N HIS A 447 -24.09 -0.64 -20.34
CA HIS A 447 -23.11 0.12 -21.11
C HIS A 447 -22.11 -0.81 -21.81
N PHE A 448 -21.72 -1.92 -21.18
CA PHE A 448 -20.70 -2.86 -21.68
C PHE A 448 -21.30 -4.27 -21.91
N PRO A 449 -22.06 -4.49 -22.99
CA PRO A 449 -22.78 -5.74 -23.21
C PRO A 449 -21.86 -6.94 -23.46
N GLU A 450 -20.67 -6.70 -24.00
CA GLU A 450 -19.68 -7.73 -24.37
C GLU A 450 -18.79 -8.21 -23.21
N LEU A 451 -18.96 -7.63 -22.02
CA LEU A 451 -18.09 -7.87 -20.87
C LEU A 451 -18.27 -9.30 -20.32
N THR A 452 -17.17 -10.02 -20.17
CA THR A 452 -17.14 -11.37 -19.59
C THR A 452 -16.56 -11.40 -18.19
N LYS A 453 -15.78 -10.38 -17.80
CA LYS A 453 -15.13 -10.27 -16.48
C LYS A 453 -15.20 -8.82 -15.97
N LEU A 454 -15.69 -8.62 -14.75
CA LEU A 454 -15.77 -7.33 -14.07
C LEU A 454 -15.16 -7.46 -12.68
N ASP A 455 -14.27 -6.55 -12.30
CA ASP A 455 -13.65 -6.50 -10.95
C ASP A 455 -13.02 -7.84 -10.54
N ASN A 456 -12.36 -8.46 -11.51
CA ASN A 456 -11.76 -9.80 -11.42
C ASN A 456 -12.75 -10.97 -11.26
N ILE A 457 -14.05 -10.72 -11.34
CA ILE A 457 -15.12 -11.72 -11.23
C ILE A 457 -15.69 -12.04 -12.62
N GLU A 458 -15.81 -13.32 -12.95
CA GLU A 458 -16.47 -13.75 -14.18
C GLU A 458 -17.98 -13.48 -14.12
N ILE A 459 -18.52 -12.82 -15.15
CA ILE A 459 -19.95 -12.55 -15.27
C ILE A 459 -20.55 -13.48 -16.33
N LYS A 460 -21.37 -14.45 -15.90
CA LYS A 460 -22.07 -15.35 -16.84
C LYS A 460 -23.20 -14.62 -17.57
N ASN A 461 -23.50 -15.03 -18.80
CA ASN A 461 -24.48 -14.39 -19.70
C ASN A 461 -25.96 -14.38 -19.23
N LYS A 462 -26.28 -14.95 -18.07
CA LYS A 462 -27.67 -15.09 -17.58
C LYS A 462 -27.83 -14.62 -16.15
N GLY A 463 -27.66 -13.33 -15.86
CA GLY A 463 -28.19 -12.64 -14.66
C GLY A 463 -27.99 -13.28 -13.27
N SER A 464 -27.18 -14.33 -13.16
CA SER A 464 -26.98 -15.09 -11.95
C SER A 464 -25.83 -14.44 -11.23
N LEU A 465 -26.14 -13.85 -10.08
CA LEU A 465 -25.14 -13.61 -9.04
C LEU A 465 -24.29 -14.88 -8.92
N ASN A 466 -22.97 -14.72 -8.87
CA ASN A 466 -22.11 -15.81 -8.45
C ASN A 466 -22.52 -16.12 -7.01
N TYR A 467 -23.14 -17.27 -6.78
CA TYR A 467 -23.46 -17.74 -5.44
C TYR A 467 -22.14 -17.88 -4.70
N GLN A 468 -21.82 -16.91 -3.83
CA GLN A 468 -20.72 -17.09 -2.89
C GLN A 468 -21.18 -18.13 -1.89
N LYS A 469 -20.41 -19.22 -1.79
CA LYS A 469 -20.71 -20.33 -0.88
C LYS A 469 -20.65 -19.88 0.58
N ASN A 470 -19.72 -18.97 0.87
CA ASN A 470 -19.50 -18.39 2.18
C ASN A 470 -19.48 -16.87 2.07
N PHE A 471 -20.08 -16.19 3.04
CA PHE A 471 -20.05 -14.74 3.18
C PHE A 471 -19.41 -14.36 4.52
N LEU A 472 -18.56 -13.34 4.50
CA LEU A 472 -17.88 -12.81 5.67
C LEU A 472 -17.96 -11.28 5.63
N CYS A 473 -18.63 -10.68 6.62
CA CYS A 473 -18.76 -9.22 6.71
C CYS A 473 -17.44 -8.51 7.06
N ASP A 474 -16.47 -9.21 7.67
CA ASP A 474 -15.17 -8.68 8.05
C ASP A 474 -14.10 -9.78 7.97
N VAL A 475 -13.03 -9.54 7.21
CA VAL A 475 -11.93 -10.51 6.99
C VAL A 475 -11.30 -11.03 8.29
N ARG A 476 -11.31 -10.24 9.36
CA ARG A 476 -10.78 -10.62 10.67
C ARG A 476 -11.54 -11.78 11.33
N GLY A 477 -12.78 -12.02 10.90
CA GLY A 477 -13.59 -13.13 11.40
C GLY A 477 -13.30 -14.47 10.73
N TYR A 478 -12.47 -14.51 9.68
CA TYR A 478 -12.20 -15.73 8.94
C TYR A 478 -11.64 -16.84 9.83
N GLU A 479 -10.56 -16.57 10.57
CA GLU A 479 -9.90 -17.54 11.44
C GLU A 479 -10.86 -18.11 12.49
N PHE A 480 -11.65 -17.24 13.12
CA PHE A 480 -12.65 -17.65 14.11
C PHE A 480 -13.70 -18.59 13.50
N VAL A 481 -14.23 -18.26 12.33
CA VAL A 481 -15.29 -19.05 11.68
C VAL A 481 -14.75 -20.39 11.18
N ASP A 482 -13.54 -20.40 10.63
CA ASP A 482 -12.85 -21.58 10.11
C ASP A 482 -12.49 -22.57 11.24
N GLU A 483 -12.28 -22.09 12.46
CA GLU A 483 -12.09 -22.95 13.64
C GLU A 483 -13.43 -23.36 14.29
N PHE A 484 -14.31 -22.39 14.56
CA PHE A 484 -15.55 -22.61 15.32
C PHE A 484 -16.52 -23.57 14.62
N VAL A 485 -16.79 -23.38 13.32
CA VAL A 485 -17.82 -24.15 12.61
C VAL A 485 -17.42 -25.64 12.51
N PRO A 486 -16.24 -26.02 12.01
CA PRO A 486 -15.85 -27.43 11.97
C PRO A 486 -15.76 -28.06 13.36
N HIS A 487 -15.22 -27.34 14.35
CA HIS A 487 -15.10 -27.83 15.72
C HIS A 487 -16.46 -28.13 16.34
N TYR A 488 -17.41 -27.18 16.26
CA TYR A 488 -18.74 -27.33 16.83
C TYR A 488 -19.46 -28.55 16.26
N PHE A 489 -19.51 -28.70 14.94
CA PHE A 489 -20.20 -29.81 14.29
C PHE A 489 -19.49 -31.16 14.49
N LYS A 490 -18.15 -31.18 14.56
CA LYS A 490 -17.38 -32.38 14.91
C LYS A 490 -17.76 -32.89 16.30
N VAL A 491 -17.80 -32.00 17.30
CA VAL A 491 -18.20 -32.37 18.66
C VAL A 491 -19.69 -32.76 18.71
N PHE A 492 -20.56 -32.02 18.00
CA PHE A 492 -21.99 -32.28 17.95
C PHE A 492 -22.36 -33.66 17.39
N ASP A 493 -21.68 -34.12 16.34
CA ASP A 493 -21.93 -35.44 15.73
C ASP A 493 -21.23 -36.59 16.47
N SER A 494 -20.26 -36.29 17.32
CA SER A 494 -19.51 -37.28 18.09
C SER A 494 -20.24 -37.77 19.34
N GLN A 495 -19.67 -38.78 19.99
CA GLN A 495 -20.10 -39.23 21.33
C GLN A 495 -19.76 -38.22 22.44
N GLU A 496 -18.95 -37.20 22.14
CA GLU A 496 -18.50 -36.16 23.08
C GLU A 496 -19.43 -34.94 23.08
N ARG A 497 -20.69 -35.08 22.64
CA ARG A 497 -21.68 -33.98 22.60
C ARG A 497 -21.80 -33.24 23.93
N GLN A 498 -21.49 -33.89 25.06
CA GLN A 498 -21.43 -33.27 26.39
C GLN A 498 -20.45 -32.10 26.49
N SER A 499 -19.34 -32.12 25.75
CA SER A 499 -18.31 -31.07 25.76
C SER A 499 -18.83 -29.73 25.24
N LEU A 500 -19.91 -29.74 24.44
CA LEU A 500 -20.58 -28.51 24.00
C LEU A 500 -21.10 -27.65 25.17
N LYS A 501 -21.29 -28.25 26.35
CA LYS A 501 -21.73 -27.56 27.57
C LYS A 501 -20.89 -26.31 27.86
N GLU A 502 -19.58 -26.38 27.61
CA GLU A 502 -18.65 -25.28 27.91
C GLU A 502 -18.76 -24.09 26.94
N LEU A 503 -19.30 -24.34 25.74
CA LEU A 503 -19.49 -23.33 24.70
C LEU A 503 -20.71 -22.44 24.96
N TYR A 504 -21.67 -22.86 25.80
CA TYR A 504 -22.87 -22.07 26.07
C TYR A 504 -22.73 -21.21 27.32
N HIS A 505 -23.19 -19.96 27.20
CA HIS A 505 -23.33 -19.07 28.33
C HIS A 505 -24.42 -19.60 29.32
N PRO A 506 -24.30 -19.38 30.65
CA PRO A 506 -25.29 -19.85 31.62
C PRO A 506 -26.72 -19.38 31.37
N ASN A 507 -26.88 -18.22 30.71
CA ASN A 507 -28.17 -17.64 30.31
C ASN A 507 -28.44 -17.77 28.80
N ALA A 508 -27.79 -18.70 28.11
CA ALA A 508 -27.98 -18.90 26.68
C ALA A 508 -29.42 -19.32 26.36
N ILE A 509 -29.91 -18.95 25.18
CA ILE A 509 -31.24 -19.34 24.70
C ILE A 509 -31.08 -20.25 23.49
N PHE A 510 -31.79 -21.38 23.48
CA PHE A 510 -31.90 -22.26 22.33
C PHE A 510 -33.35 -22.43 21.89
N THR A 511 -33.58 -22.35 20.59
CA THR A 511 -34.86 -22.71 19.98
C THR A 511 -34.63 -23.57 18.74
N THR A 512 -35.54 -24.52 18.52
CA THR A 512 -35.52 -25.35 17.31
C THR A 512 -36.83 -25.19 16.55
N SER A 513 -36.79 -25.21 15.23
CA SER A 513 -37.97 -25.24 14.38
C SER A 513 -37.88 -26.42 13.42
N PHE A 514 -38.95 -27.19 13.32
CA PHE A 514 -39.00 -28.39 12.50
C PHE A 514 -40.12 -28.27 11.45
N ASN A 515 -39.75 -28.44 10.20
CA ASN A 515 -40.66 -28.39 9.05
C ASN A 515 -40.26 -29.44 7.99
N TYR A 516 -40.43 -30.71 8.35
CA TYR A 516 -40.17 -31.83 7.45
C TYR A 516 -41.46 -32.60 7.14
N ARG A 517 -41.68 -32.94 5.88
CA ARG A 517 -42.79 -33.78 5.39
C ARG A 517 -42.24 -35.04 4.73
N ILE A 518 -42.85 -36.18 5.04
CA ILE A 518 -42.58 -37.44 4.36
C ILE A 518 -43.85 -37.91 3.66
N ALA A 519 -43.73 -38.30 2.38
CA ALA A 519 -44.85 -38.76 1.59
C ALA A 519 -45.40 -40.14 2.03
N GLN A 520 -44.55 -41.02 2.58
CA GLN A 520 -44.91 -42.35 3.11
C GLN A 520 -44.14 -42.64 4.41
N MET A 521 -44.81 -42.57 5.57
CA MET A 521 -44.18 -42.78 6.87
C MET A 521 -44.47 -44.18 7.43
N THR A 522 -43.42 -44.93 7.75
CA THR A 522 -43.53 -46.11 8.62
C THR A 522 -43.73 -45.67 10.07
N THR A 523 -44.33 -46.53 10.90
CA THR A 523 -44.54 -46.27 12.33
C THR A 523 -43.23 -45.99 13.07
N GLN A 524 -42.13 -46.63 12.67
CA GLN A 524 -40.79 -46.41 13.23
C GLN A 524 -40.24 -45.02 12.87
N ASN A 525 -40.31 -44.63 11.60
CA ASN A 525 -39.90 -43.29 11.17
C ASN A 525 -40.74 -42.19 11.83
N PHE A 526 -42.02 -42.45 12.11
CA PHE A 526 -42.89 -41.49 12.80
C PHE A 526 -42.40 -41.23 14.23
N LYS A 527 -42.10 -42.30 14.99
CA LYS A 527 -41.54 -42.18 16.36
C LYS A 527 -40.16 -41.52 16.38
N ARG A 528 -39.35 -41.74 15.36
CA ARG A 528 -38.03 -41.11 15.23
C ARG A 528 -38.15 -39.61 14.97
N ILE A 529 -39.04 -39.23 14.06
CA ILE A 529 -39.26 -37.83 13.70
C ILE A 529 -40.02 -37.04 14.78
N SER A 530 -40.86 -37.71 15.59
CA SER A 530 -41.59 -37.03 16.67
C SER A 530 -40.66 -36.33 17.66
N LYS A 531 -39.45 -36.83 17.87
CA LYS A 531 -38.42 -36.20 18.72
C LYS A 531 -38.06 -34.78 18.29
N TYR A 532 -38.07 -34.50 16.99
CA TYR A 532 -37.87 -33.12 16.51
C TYR A 532 -39.12 -32.26 16.67
N CYS A 533 -40.31 -32.86 16.52
CA CYS A 533 -41.59 -32.17 16.64
C CYS A 533 -41.90 -31.76 18.09
N GLU A 534 -41.47 -32.54 19.07
CA GLU A 534 -41.73 -32.31 20.50
C GLU A 534 -41.20 -30.95 20.96
N ASN A 535 -39.96 -30.62 20.56
CA ASN A 535 -39.27 -29.38 20.89
C ASN A 535 -39.44 -28.28 19.82
N SER A 536 -40.19 -28.53 18.74
CA SER A 536 -40.35 -27.59 17.62
C SER A 536 -41.15 -26.34 17.99
N ARG A 537 -40.52 -25.18 17.81
CA ARG A 537 -41.07 -23.84 17.95
C ARG A 537 -41.31 -23.19 16.58
N ASN A 538 -42.28 -23.71 15.84
CA ASN A 538 -42.75 -23.05 14.62
C ASN A 538 -44.03 -22.27 14.91
N ILE A 539 -43.90 -20.97 15.20
CA ILE A 539 -45.02 -20.08 15.61
C ILE A 539 -46.14 -20.07 14.57
N LEU A 540 -45.83 -20.24 13.29
CA LEU A 540 -46.83 -20.29 12.21
C LEU A 540 -47.64 -21.59 12.17
N LYS A 541 -47.18 -22.66 12.85
CA LYS A 541 -47.79 -24.00 12.82
C LYS A 541 -48.22 -24.52 14.19
N ILE A 542 -47.81 -23.86 15.27
CA ILE A 542 -48.22 -24.22 16.63
C ILE A 542 -49.72 -23.98 16.78
N SER A 543 -50.46 -25.01 17.17
CA SER A 543 -51.89 -24.92 17.47
C SER A 543 -52.17 -24.40 18.88
N ASP A 544 -51.28 -24.69 19.83
CA ASP A 544 -51.37 -24.25 21.24
C ASP A 544 -50.24 -23.27 21.57
N LEU A 545 -50.58 -21.97 21.59
CA LEU A 545 -49.64 -20.88 21.87
C LEU A 545 -48.95 -20.99 23.23
N SER A 546 -49.52 -21.70 24.21
CA SER A 546 -48.84 -21.92 25.50
C SER A 546 -47.53 -22.71 25.34
N ARG A 547 -47.47 -23.61 24.34
CA ARG A 547 -46.24 -24.34 23.97
C ARG A 547 -45.16 -23.45 23.38
N ALA A 548 -45.48 -22.26 22.87
CA ALA A 548 -44.49 -21.34 22.34
C ALA A 548 -43.54 -20.79 23.42
N HIS A 549 -43.98 -20.80 24.69
CA HIS A 549 -43.16 -20.46 25.85
C HIS A 549 -42.33 -21.65 26.36
N THR A 550 -42.87 -22.87 26.31
CA THR A 550 -42.15 -24.08 26.79
C THR A 550 -41.13 -24.64 25.80
N SER A 551 -41.18 -24.18 24.53
CA SER A 551 -40.24 -24.56 23.45
C SER A 551 -39.07 -23.57 23.31
N VAL A 552 -38.82 -22.78 24.35
CA VAL A 552 -37.63 -21.94 24.51
C VAL A 552 -36.81 -22.54 25.65
N HIS A 553 -35.59 -22.98 25.34
CA HIS A 553 -34.72 -23.64 26.31
C HIS A 553 -33.70 -22.64 26.83
N LEU A 554 -33.78 -22.35 28.13
CA LEU A 554 -32.97 -21.32 28.78
C LEU A 554 -31.88 -21.97 29.64
N GLY A 555 -30.65 -21.55 29.38
CA GLY A 555 -29.46 -21.94 30.09
C GLY A 555 -28.92 -23.31 29.72
N THR A 556 -27.65 -23.51 30.01
CA THR A 556 -26.85 -24.62 29.50
C THR A 556 -27.48 -25.99 29.75
N ASN A 557 -28.05 -26.24 30.94
CA ASN A 557 -28.60 -27.56 31.28
C ASN A 557 -29.82 -27.94 30.42
N GLN A 558 -30.75 -27.01 30.19
CA GLN A 558 -31.93 -27.26 29.36
C GLN A 558 -31.54 -27.42 27.89
N ILE A 559 -30.60 -26.60 27.41
CA ILE A 559 -30.06 -26.71 26.05
C ILE A 559 -29.46 -28.11 25.84
N MET A 560 -28.56 -28.53 26.74
CA MET A 560 -27.90 -29.83 26.63
C MET A 560 -28.90 -30.98 26.69
N GLN A 561 -29.93 -30.91 27.54
CA GLN A 561 -30.98 -31.93 27.58
C GLN A 561 -31.63 -32.12 26.20
N VAL A 562 -32.01 -31.03 25.53
CA VAL A 562 -32.63 -31.09 24.20
C VAL A 562 -31.65 -31.61 23.16
N LEU A 563 -30.39 -31.16 23.19
CA LEU A 563 -29.37 -31.65 22.24
C LEU A 563 -29.08 -33.16 22.40
N PHE A 564 -29.24 -33.72 23.61
CA PHE A 564 -29.14 -35.16 23.84
C PHE A 564 -30.40 -35.94 23.45
N GLU A 565 -31.57 -35.33 23.51
CA GLU A 565 -32.82 -35.95 23.04
C GLU A 565 -32.86 -36.10 21.51
N LEU A 566 -32.13 -35.23 20.80
CA LEU A 566 -31.99 -35.30 19.34
C LEU A 566 -31.31 -36.62 18.90
N PRO A 567 -31.78 -37.25 17.80
CA PRO A 567 -31.15 -38.45 17.24
C PRO A 567 -29.66 -38.27 16.88
N SER A 568 -29.00 -39.40 16.60
CA SER A 568 -27.65 -39.40 16.03
C SER A 568 -27.68 -38.77 14.64
N MET A 569 -26.80 -37.80 14.41
CA MET A 569 -26.73 -37.04 13.16
C MET A 569 -25.35 -37.20 12.54
N LEU A 570 -25.29 -37.08 11.22
CA LEU A 570 -24.04 -36.98 10.46
C LEU A 570 -24.18 -35.84 9.47
N HIS A 571 -23.50 -34.72 9.73
CA HIS A 571 -23.49 -33.56 8.85
C HIS A 571 -22.55 -33.74 7.67
N ASP A 572 -22.99 -33.33 6.48
CA ASP A 572 -22.12 -33.20 5.32
C ASP A 572 -21.45 -31.82 5.34
N THR A 573 -20.30 -31.72 5.99
CA THR A 573 -19.56 -30.45 6.14
C THR A 573 -19.16 -29.85 4.79
N LEU A 574 -19.03 -30.64 3.72
CA LEU A 574 -18.72 -30.13 2.39
C LEU A 574 -19.89 -29.35 1.77
N THR A 575 -21.10 -29.56 2.27
CA THR A 575 -22.30 -28.82 1.84
C THR A 575 -22.55 -27.54 2.63
N PHE A 576 -21.72 -27.24 3.64
CA PHE A 576 -21.93 -26.07 4.47
C PHE A 576 -21.74 -24.78 3.68
N ASN A 577 -22.73 -23.90 3.79
CA ASN A 577 -22.65 -22.50 3.40
C ASN A 577 -22.72 -21.68 4.68
N THR A 578 -21.74 -20.81 4.88
CA THR A 578 -21.59 -20.02 6.11
C THR A 578 -21.71 -18.53 5.83
N ASP A 579 -22.66 -17.88 6.49
CA ASP A 579 -22.87 -16.43 6.45
C ASP A 579 -22.53 -15.81 7.80
N THR A 580 -21.40 -15.09 7.85
CA THR A 580 -21.00 -14.29 9.02
C THR A 580 -21.47 -12.86 8.82
N THR A 581 -22.62 -12.56 9.41
CA THR A 581 -23.39 -11.33 9.17
C THR A 581 -23.01 -10.20 10.11
N ILE A 582 -22.50 -10.52 11.30
CA ILE A 582 -21.98 -9.55 12.26
C ILE A 582 -20.65 -10.09 12.79
N TYR A 583 -19.60 -9.27 12.77
CA TYR A 583 -18.32 -9.53 13.42
C TYR A 583 -17.76 -8.22 14.00
N ASN A 584 -17.77 -8.09 15.33
CA ASN A 584 -17.17 -6.96 16.04
C ASN A 584 -16.70 -7.38 17.44
N GLU A 585 -16.16 -6.42 18.21
CA GLU A 585 -15.57 -6.69 19.53
C GLU A 585 -16.56 -7.13 20.62
N ASN A 586 -17.87 -7.05 20.34
CA ASN A 586 -18.94 -7.32 21.30
C ASN A 586 -19.75 -8.57 20.93
N MET A 587 -19.85 -8.90 19.64
CA MET A 587 -20.72 -9.98 19.17
C MET A 587 -20.29 -10.51 17.79
N ILE A 588 -20.51 -11.80 17.59
CA ILE A 588 -20.37 -12.51 16.32
C ILE A 588 -21.69 -13.21 16.01
N MET A 589 -22.20 -13.07 14.78
CA MET A 589 -23.39 -13.77 14.30
C MET A 589 -23.06 -14.62 13.07
N ILE A 590 -23.17 -15.93 13.22
CA ILE A 590 -22.85 -16.92 12.18
C ILE A 590 -24.12 -17.70 11.85
N THR A 591 -24.46 -17.79 10.57
CA THR A 591 -25.52 -18.70 10.09
C THR A 591 -24.90 -19.76 9.19
N VAL A 592 -25.07 -21.02 9.56
CA VAL A 592 -24.60 -22.18 8.79
C VAL A 592 -25.81 -22.87 8.18
N SER A 593 -25.76 -23.18 6.88
CA SER A 593 -26.77 -23.98 6.21
C SER A 593 -26.14 -25.16 5.50
N GLY A 594 -26.84 -26.29 5.45
CA GLY A 594 -26.30 -27.51 4.85
C GLY A 594 -27.30 -28.66 4.90
N VAL A 595 -26.79 -29.88 4.78
CA VAL A 595 -27.56 -31.11 4.98
C VAL A 595 -26.90 -32.05 5.97
N PHE A 596 -27.71 -32.91 6.58
CA PHE A 596 -27.24 -33.99 7.44
C PHE A 596 -28.12 -35.23 7.24
N TYR A 597 -27.56 -36.39 7.57
CA TYR A 597 -28.34 -37.61 7.80
C TYR A 597 -28.74 -37.69 9.26
N ASP A 598 -30.03 -37.82 9.52
CA ASP A 598 -30.47 -38.53 10.71
C ASP A 598 -30.07 -39.99 10.50
N LEU A 599 -29.34 -40.59 11.44
CA LEU A 599 -28.83 -41.97 11.36
C LEU A 599 -29.79 -42.98 11.96
N ALA A 600 -30.10 -44.02 11.19
CA ALA A 600 -31.04 -45.06 11.62
C ALA A 600 -30.49 -45.82 12.84
N PRO A 601 -31.33 -46.08 13.87
CA PRO A 601 -30.90 -46.82 15.06
C PRO A 601 -30.67 -48.32 14.77
N SER A 602 -31.13 -48.82 13.63
CA SER A 602 -31.03 -50.21 13.21
C SER A 602 -30.65 -50.29 11.73
N MET A 603 -29.86 -51.29 11.36
CA MET A 603 -29.46 -51.59 9.97
C MET A 603 -30.63 -51.96 9.05
N MET A 604 -31.83 -52.20 9.62
CA MET A 604 -33.05 -52.51 8.85
C MET A 604 -33.83 -51.25 8.44
N ASP A 605 -33.46 -50.09 8.98
CA ASP A 605 -34.09 -48.80 8.68
C ASP A 605 -33.15 -47.94 7.81
N ASN A 606 -33.73 -47.01 7.05
CA ASN A 606 -32.95 -46.09 6.21
C ASN A 606 -32.63 -44.79 6.94
N ASP A 607 -31.47 -44.21 6.63
CA ASP A 607 -31.12 -42.85 7.02
C ASP A 607 -32.05 -41.83 6.35
N ILE A 608 -32.32 -40.73 7.05
CA ILE A 608 -33.23 -39.70 6.56
C ILE A 608 -32.42 -38.43 6.30
N LEU A 609 -32.33 -38.03 5.02
CA LEU A 609 -31.67 -36.78 4.64
C LEU A 609 -32.55 -35.59 5.02
N MET A 610 -31.98 -34.65 5.77
CA MET A 610 -32.62 -33.40 6.18
C MET A 610 -31.76 -32.19 5.80
N GLY A 611 -32.41 -31.09 5.45
CA GLY A 611 -31.77 -29.78 5.32
C GLY A 611 -31.83 -29.02 6.63
N PHE A 612 -30.83 -28.19 6.89
CA PHE A 612 -30.83 -27.36 8.09
C PHE A 612 -30.28 -25.95 7.84
N THR A 613 -30.67 -25.06 8.75
CA THR A 613 -30.05 -23.75 8.97
C THR A 613 -29.86 -23.59 10.48
N ARG A 614 -28.66 -23.22 10.91
CA ARG A 614 -28.30 -23.04 12.32
C ARG A 614 -27.63 -21.70 12.49
N THR A 615 -28.22 -20.84 13.32
CA THR A 615 -27.72 -19.49 13.58
C THR A 615 -27.20 -19.41 15.01
N PHE A 616 -25.99 -18.91 15.17
CA PHE A 616 -25.32 -18.70 16.44
C PHE A 616 -25.09 -17.21 16.67
N VAL A 617 -25.39 -16.75 17.89
CA VAL A 617 -24.95 -15.47 18.42
C VAL A 617 -23.96 -15.74 19.53
N ILE A 618 -22.75 -15.25 19.35
CA ILE A 618 -21.59 -15.55 20.18
C ILE A 618 -21.02 -14.24 20.70
N ILE A 619 -20.70 -14.17 22.00
CA ILE A 619 -20.09 -12.99 22.62
C ILE A 619 -18.77 -13.36 23.29
N PRO A 620 -17.82 -12.42 23.41
CA PRO A 620 -16.64 -12.60 24.24
C PRO A 620 -17.03 -12.46 25.72
N VAL A 621 -16.64 -13.43 26.56
CA VAL A 621 -16.97 -13.47 27.99
C VAL A 621 -15.75 -13.14 28.85
N GLU A 622 -14.57 -13.63 28.46
CA GLU A 622 -13.30 -13.35 29.16
C GLU A 622 -12.25 -12.95 28.12
N LYS A 623 -11.62 -11.79 28.30
CA LYS A 623 -10.53 -11.30 27.44
C LYS A 623 -9.21 -11.45 28.19
N ARG A 624 -8.09 -11.52 27.43
CA ARG A 624 -6.73 -11.59 27.97
C ARG A 624 -6.43 -12.86 28.74
N MET A 625 -6.88 -14.00 28.20
CA MET A 625 -6.56 -15.32 28.71
C MET A 625 -5.30 -15.89 28.03
N GLY A 626 -4.85 -17.05 28.51
CA GLY A 626 -3.68 -17.76 27.98
C GLY A 626 -2.35 -17.13 28.41
N ILE A 627 -1.25 -17.82 28.12
CA ILE A 627 0.09 -17.45 28.63
C ILE A 627 0.54 -16.05 28.15
N LEU A 628 0.06 -15.62 26.97
CA LEU A 628 0.40 -14.34 26.35
C LEU A 628 -0.64 -13.22 26.59
N ASN A 629 -1.71 -13.47 27.37
CA ASN A 629 -2.81 -12.51 27.56
C ASN A 629 -3.48 -12.03 26.26
N ARG A 630 -3.44 -12.85 25.20
CA ARG A 630 -4.04 -12.56 23.88
C ARG A 630 -5.28 -13.39 23.57
N ALA A 631 -5.57 -14.44 24.34
CA ALA A 631 -6.73 -15.28 24.07
C ALA A 631 -8.02 -14.62 24.58
N VAL A 632 -9.11 -14.87 23.86
CA VAL A 632 -10.46 -14.44 24.22
C VAL A 632 -11.35 -15.68 24.28
N LYS A 633 -12.05 -15.87 25.38
CA LYS A 633 -13.05 -16.93 25.53
C LYS A 633 -14.39 -16.43 25.03
N TYR A 634 -14.96 -17.17 24.10
CA TYR A 634 -16.26 -16.89 23.50
C TYR A 634 -17.31 -17.87 24.01
N GLN A 635 -18.56 -17.41 24.14
CA GLN A 635 -19.69 -18.27 24.47
C GLN A 635 -20.93 -17.93 23.63
N ILE A 636 -21.69 -18.97 23.28
CA ILE A 636 -22.97 -18.89 22.59
C ILE A 636 -24.01 -18.36 23.58
N VAL A 637 -24.69 -17.28 23.22
CA VAL A 637 -25.79 -16.69 24.02
C VAL A 637 -27.15 -16.88 23.40
N ASN A 638 -27.23 -17.03 22.08
CA ASN A 638 -28.45 -17.40 21.41
C ASN A 638 -28.16 -18.34 20.25
N GLU A 639 -28.97 -19.38 20.15
CA GLU A 639 -28.89 -20.34 19.06
C GLU A 639 -30.28 -20.68 18.54
N GLN A 640 -30.39 -20.73 17.22
CA GLN A 640 -31.60 -21.15 16.54
C GLN A 640 -31.27 -22.23 15.52
N LEU A 641 -31.91 -23.39 15.67
CA LEU A 641 -31.83 -24.49 14.72
C LEU A 641 -33.14 -24.58 13.91
N SER A 642 -33.05 -24.68 12.59
CA SER A 642 -34.20 -24.89 11.72
C SER A 642 -33.95 -26.08 10.82
N ILE A 643 -34.83 -27.07 10.86
CA ILE A 643 -34.72 -28.33 10.12
C ILE A 643 -35.89 -28.43 9.14
N PHE A 644 -35.60 -28.79 7.89
CA PHE A 644 -36.58 -28.79 6.81
C PHE A 644 -36.28 -29.83 5.72
N ASN A 645 -37.22 -30.03 4.80
CA ASN A 645 -37.00 -30.89 3.64
C ASN A 645 -35.86 -30.35 2.75
N PRO A 646 -34.83 -31.16 2.42
CA PRO A 646 -33.76 -30.70 1.54
C PRO A 646 -34.30 -30.35 0.15
N THR A 647 -33.69 -29.36 -0.48
CA THR A 647 -34.00 -29.00 -1.88
C THR A 647 -33.54 -30.11 -2.84
N LEU A 648 -34.11 -30.15 -4.05
CA LEU A 648 -33.68 -31.09 -5.11
C LEU A 648 -32.18 -30.98 -5.42
N HIS A 649 -31.60 -29.78 -5.31
CA HIS A 649 -30.18 -29.57 -5.50
C HIS A 649 -29.37 -30.20 -4.36
N GLN A 650 -29.75 -29.93 -3.11
CA GLN A 650 -29.10 -30.49 -1.92
C GLN A 650 -29.17 -32.03 -1.91
N THR A 651 -30.32 -32.64 -2.21
CA THR A 651 -30.44 -34.10 -2.32
C THR A 651 -29.53 -34.68 -3.39
N ARG A 652 -29.27 -33.93 -4.47
CA ARG A 652 -28.36 -34.35 -5.54
C ARG A 652 -26.89 -34.11 -5.22
N THR A 653 -26.51 -33.29 -4.25
CA THR A 653 -25.09 -33.00 -3.96
C THR A 653 -24.61 -33.64 -2.66
N ALA A 654 -25.53 -33.98 -1.76
CA ALA A 654 -25.27 -34.63 -0.49
C ALA A 654 -24.37 -35.87 -0.64
N PHE A 655 -23.28 -35.91 0.11
CA PHE A 655 -22.33 -37.01 0.27
C PHE A 655 -21.71 -37.54 -1.04
N LYS A 656 -21.70 -36.75 -2.12
CA LYS A 656 -21.17 -37.17 -3.42
C LYS A 656 -19.65 -37.08 -3.56
N CYS A 657 -18.98 -36.24 -2.78
CA CYS A 657 -17.53 -36.27 -2.69
C CYS A 657 -17.15 -37.30 -1.63
N SER A 658 -16.83 -38.52 -2.06
CA SER A 658 -16.12 -39.46 -1.20
C SER A 658 -14.83 -38.77 -0.72
N LYS A 659 -14.63 -38.73 0.60
CA LYS A 659 -13.34 -38.36 1.18
C LYS A 659 -12.27 -39.13 0.41
N LYS A 660 -11.39 -38.42 -0.33
CA LYS A 660 -10.00 -38.86 -0.29
C LYS A 660 -9.68 -38.85 1.19
N GLU A 661 -9.45 -40.02 1.77
CA GLU A 661 -8.89 -40.12 3.10
C GLU A 661 -7.68 -39.20 3.12
N TYR A 662 -7.86 -37.98 3.66
CA TYR A 662 -6.78 -37.35 4.37
C TYR A 662 -6.53 -38.33 5.50
N GLN A 663 -5.48 -39.14 5.34
CA GLN A 663 -4.91 -39.80 6.50
C GLN A 663 -4.67 -38.68 7.51
N ASP A 664 -5.35 -38.76 8.64
CA ASP A 664 -4.97 -38.06 9.85
C ASP A 664 -3.53 -38.47 10.14
N ASN A 665 -2.58 -37.74 9.57
CA ASN A 665 -1.25 -37.57 10.12
C ASN A 665 -1.36 -36.40 11.11
N ASP A 666 -2.22 -36.56 12.13
CA ASP A 666 -2.44 -35.60 13.22
C ASP A 666 -1.26 -35.60 14.21
N SER A 667 -0.04 -35.84 13.70
CA SER A 667 1.17 -36.02 14.48
C SER A 667 2.41 -35.35 13.89
N GLU A 668 2.31 -34.66 12.75
CA GLU A 668 3.41 -33.84 12.23
C GLU A 668 3.08 -32.35 12.36
N VAL A 669 3.75 -31.70 13.33
CA VAL A 669 3.72 -30.25 13.55
C VAL A 669 4.18 -29.55 12.25
N THR A 670 3.32 -28.73 11.64
CA THR A 670 3.64 -28.06 10.37
C THR A 670 4.74 -27.02 10.55
N VAL A 671 5.40 -26.60 9.46
CA VAL A 671 6.46 -25.57 9.52
C VAL A 671 5.92 -24.25 10.13
N SER A 672 4.67 -23.91 9.86
CA SER A 672 4.01 -22.73 10.45
C SER A 672 3.78 -22.90 11.96
N ASP A 673 3.42 -24.11 12.42
CA ASP A 673 3.25 -24.41 13.84
C ASP A 673 4.61 -24.39 14.57
N GLN A 674 5.67 -24.87 13.92
CA GLN A 674 7.04 -24.83 14.44
C GLN A 674 7.52 -23.38 14.66
N GLU A 675 7.30 -22.51 13.68
CA GLU A 675 7.62 -21.08 13.80
C GLU A 675 6.82 -20.41 14.93
N ALA A 676 5.52 -20.69 15.03
CA ALA A 676 4.67 -20.17 16.10
C ALA A 676 5.11 -20.67 17.49
N LEU A 677 5.47 -21.95 17.62
CA LEU A 677 5.97 -22.54 18.87
C LEU A 677 7.31 -21.92 19.29
N ILE A 678 8.23 -21.65 18.34
CA ILE A 678 9.50 -20.96 18.64
C ILE A 678 9.24 -19.56 19.19
N VAL A 679 8.35 -18.79 18.57
CA VAL A 679 8.00 -17.44 19.02
C VAL A 679 7.39 -17.48 20.43
N MET A 680 6.44 -18.38 20.68
CA MET A 680 5.83 -18.54 22.01
C MET A 680 6.85 -18.97 23.07
N PHE A 681 7.75 -19.88 22.74
CA PHE A 681 8.76 -20.38 23.68
C PHE A 681 9.81 -19.31 24.01
N GLN A 682 10.21 -18.52 23.01
CA GLN A 682 11.09 -17.37 23.15
C GLN A 682 10.50 -16.30 24.07
N GLU A 683 9.21 -15.99 23.92
CA GLU A 683 8.53 -15.00 24.75
C GLU A 683 8.40 -15.44 26.21
N ILE A 684 8.21 -16.74 26.48
CA ILE A 684 8.10 -17.28 27.85
C ILE A 684 9.47 -17.41 28.54
N THR A 685 10.49 -17.89 27.82
CA THR A 685 11.80 -18.23 28.40
C THR A 685 12.81 -17.10 28.31
N ASN A 686 12.51 -16.06 27.53
CA ASN A 686 13.42 -14.98 27.15
C ASN A 686 14.75 -15.47 26.52
N LEU A 687 14.73 -16.65 25.90
CA LEU A 687 15.87 -17.22 25.19
C LEU A 687 15.92 -16.74 23.75
N LYS A 688 17.12 -16.58 23.19
CA LYS A 688 17.29 -16.35 21.75
C LYS A 688 16.72 -17.53 20.94
N SER A 689 16.13 -17.23 19.78
CA SER A 689 15.48 -18.21 18.88
C SER A 689 16.24 -19.53 18.72
N VAL A 690 17.57 -19.49 18.54
CA VAL A 690 18.42 -20.68 18.37
C VAL A 690 18.32 -21.66 19.55
N TRP A 691 18.21 -21.16 20.79
CA TRP A 691 18.03 -22.00 21.98
C TRP A 691 16.60 -22.52 22.10
N CYS A 692 15.61 -21.71 21.74
CA CYS A 692 14.21 -22.13 21.70
C CYS A 692 14.01 -23.29 20.71
N THR A 693 14.57 -23.17 19.51
CA THR A 693 14.54 -24.23 18.50
C THR A 693 15.14 -25.52 19.03
N ARG A 694 16.30 -25.46 19.71
CA ARG A 694 16.92 -26.66 20.30
C ARG A 694 16.04 -27.34 21.35
N PHE A 695 15.47 -26.59 22.30
CA PHE A 695 14.60 -27.17 23.32
C PHE A 695 13.33 -27.79 22.72
N LEU A 696 12.76 -27.13 21.70
CA LEU A 696 11.59 -27.63 20.98
C LEU A 696 11.93 -28.88 20.16
N GLU A 697 13.05 -28.90 19.43
CA GLU A 697 13.52 -30.07 18.67
C GLU A 697 13.81 -31.26 19.59
N ASP A 698 14.52 -31.06 20.69
CA ASP A 698 14.87 -32.11 21.66
C ASP A 698 13.62 -32.73 22.33
N ALA A 699 12.58 -31.92 22.50
CA ALA A 699 11.28 -32.36 23.04
C ALA A 699 10.30 -32.83 21.96
N LYS A 700 10.74 -32.97 20.69
CA LYS A 700 9.90 -33.34 19.54
C LYS A 700 8.68 -32.43 19.37
N TRP A 701 8.90 -31.13 19.52
CA TRP A 701 7.92 -30.05 19.39
C TRP A 701 6.76 -30.12 20.39
N ASP A 702 6.90 -30.91 21.46
CA ASP A 702 5.98 -30.91 22.60
C ASP A 702 6.31 -29.73 23.53
N PHE A 703 5.47 -28.69 23.48
CA PHE A 703 5.69 -27.44 24.19
C PHE A 703 5.83 -27.62 25.72
N LYS A 704 5.05 -28.53 26.32
CA LYS A 704 5.09 -28.77 27.76
C LYS A 704 6.37 -29.49 28.17
N LYS A 705 6.79 -30.51 27.41
CA LYS A 705 8.06 -31.18 27.63
C LYS A 705 9.25 -30.24 27.43
N SER A 706 9.18 -29.35 26.43
CA SER A 706 10.20 -28.34 26.16
C SER A 706 10.42 -27.42 27.36
N LEU A 707 9.33 -26.94 27.99
CA LEU A 707 9.40 -26.09 29.18
C LEU A 707 10.00 -26.83 30.39
N LEU A 708 9.64 -28.10 30.58
CA LEU A 708 10.22 -28.96 31.62
C LEU A 708 11.72 -29.17 31.41
N LEU A 709 12.14 -29.35 30.15
CA LEU A 709 13.56 -29.51 29.79
C LEU A 709 14.34 -28.22 30.07
N PHE A 710 13.77 -27.07 29.67
CA PHE A 710 14.31 -25.74 29.96
C PHE A 710 14.50 -25.51 31.47
N LEU A 711 13.46 -25.78 32.28
CA LEU A 711 13.53 -25.64 33.75
C LEU A 711 14.65 -26.52 34.34
N THR A 712 14.77 -27.76 33.86
CA THR A 712 15.83 -28.68 34.30
C THR A 712 17.23 -28.15 33.95
N PHE A 713 17.39 -27.50 32.81
CA PHE A 713 18.66 -26.90 32.37
C PHE A 713 18.99 -25.61 33.14
N CYS A 714 17.98 -24.81 33.50
CA CYS A 714 18.12 -23.66 34.40
C CYS A 714 18.58 -24.09 35.79
N ASP A 715 17.95 -25.12 36.38
CA ASP A 715 18.31 -25.64 37.70
C ASP A 715 19.75 -26.16 37.75
N LYS A 716 20.22 -26.76 36.66
CA LYS A 716 21.59 -27.27 36.52
C LYS A 716 22.60 -26.22 36.06
N LYS A 717 22.19 -24.96 35.85
CA LYS A 717 23.01 -23.85 35.32
C LYS A 717 23.74 -24.20 34.01
N LEU A 718 23.08 -24.95 33.14
CA LEU A 718 23.64 -25.40 31.85
C LEU A 718 23.39 -24.40 30.71
N ILE A 719 22.62 -23.34 30.97
CA ILE A 719 22.32 -22.29 29.99
C ILE A 719 23.22 -21.09 30.27
N PRO A 720 24.08 -20.68 29.32
CA PRO A 720 24.95 -19.51 29.50
C PRO A 720 24.12 -18.22 29.47
N GLU A 721 24.52 -17.18 30.22
CA GLU A 721 23.79 -15.90 30.27
C GLU A 721 23.61 -15.25 28.89
N THR A 722 24.56 -15.46 27.97
CA THR A 722 24.48 -14.96 26.59
C THR A 722 23.37 -15.59 25.74
N ALA A 723 22.74 -16.66 26.22
CA ALA A 723 21.62 -17.34 25.57
C ALA A 723 20.28 -16.59 25.73
N PHE A 724 20.17 -15.72 26.72
CA PHE A 724 18.98 -14.91 26.98
C PHE A 724 19.02 -13.60 26.16
N ILE A 725 17.85 -13.02 25.90
CA ILE A 725 17.63 -11.77 25.16
C ILE A 725 17.76 -10.57 26.09
#